data_AF-A0A944JRG5-F1
#
_entry.id   AF-A0A944JRG5-F1
#
_cell.length_a   1.000
_cell.length_b   1.000
_cell.length_c   1.000
_cell.angle_alpha   90.00
_cell.angle_beta   90.00
_cell.angle_gamma   90.00
#
_symmetry.space_group_name_H-M   'P 1'
#
loop_
_entity.id
_entity.type
_entity.pdbx_description
1 polymer ?
#
loop_
_entity_poly.entity_id
_entity_poly.type
_entity_poly.pdbx_seq_one_letter_code
_entity_poly.pdbx_strand_id
1 'polypeptide(L)'
;MLVLRGNDALDRLAAPAPPDSKATAPAAPADAPDPGRVLQVVAHPDDDLYFMNPDLRYSIAAGRPVTSVYLTSGEADGINAADGRRGSAKPDKPAYAEARQNGIRAAYAKMATGDRSSAWKRTVVPTKGGGHAEVDVLVAAPQVNLVWLQMREAGTVHEPAPDSLHGLWDGTVARLESVLASGTPVKQRFTYTKDQVVQTLVGVLEQYKPTTIRAQDPTPGRFPDTKRYTDHQDHLYGARFVQLATAAYAKDVKDRPHFAVQNYVGYFNGSLPSTLDPEEAQAKLDILGTYAWLDRQNHCGSDAGCGDLKVSGNPAGNRWTESINYARGTGTSWLTSDKEHGLWAFKVLDGQVAVWHRTGLIGRWSGPTLLPGTGMDQGMSTVTLEDGRIAVFGTRTSFGAKPADYRREVVHAAQKAPGSEEFGEWQSLGTPETADENWTSDISAPAVSVDGTGRPAAYVRDGSYTLRGRVQQADGSWGPWEKYGGTDLHGTPATATDGAGRRMVFSSTSKTVVGWVQPKPGAPLGPATATGLPDTTLPLTAEGREGGVRLWFRKPGSGNVRTALVTGDGGLKVNHLTDLGGLQGFGAVTASGHVLAGRAAGGQLGSDLGWGRPWERSALMFVGAPASTMTGKNMVSLAVVGLDARLYVTSTADAPDAYLAPWQPVGPRNAAP
;
A
#
# COMPACT_ATOMS: atom_id res chain seq x y z
N MET A 1 53.11 -66.94 -50.72
CA MET A 1 53.73 -65.82 -51.43
C MET A 1 52.61 -64.96 -52.01
N LEU A 2 52.05 -63.93 -51.38
CA LEU A 2 51.88 -63.46 -49.98
C LEU A 2 50.77 -62.37 -50.13
N VAL A 3 49.46 -62.63 -49.98
CA VAL A 3 48.63 -62.67 -48.74
C VAL A 3 48.61 -61.31 -48.02
N LEU A 4 47.52 -60.64 -47.59
CA LEU A 4 46.04 -60.72 -47.64
C LEU A 4 45.48 -59.38 -47.09
N ARG A 5 44.20 -59.09 -47.40
CA ARG A 5 43.07 -58.52 -46.59
C ARG A 5 43.40 -57.97 -45.18
N GLY A 6 42.89 -56.84 -44.69
CA GLY A 6 41.47 -56.49 -44.48
C GLY A 6 41.18 -56.36 -42.97
N ASN A 7 40.31 -55.39 -42.61
CA ASN A 7 39.52 -55.27 -41.39
C ASN A 7 40.13 -55.03 -39.98
N ASP A 8 39.54 -54.00 -39.36
CA ASP A 8 38.99 -53.92 -38.01
C ASP A 8 39.86 -53.64 -36.77
N ALA A 9 39.42 -52.56 -36.12
CA ALA A 9 39.26 -52.39 -34.68
C ALA A 9 40.53 -52.19 -33.84
N LEU A 10 40.79 -50.92 -33.49
CA LEU A 10 40.50 -50.42 -32.14
C LEU A 10 40.83 -48.92 -32.08
N ASP A 11 39.86 -48.13 -32.54
CA ASP A 11 39.70 -46.74 -32.10
C ASP A 11 39.43 -46.73 -30.60
N ARG A 12 40.41 -46.27 -29.82
CA ARG A 12 40.30 -45.52 -28.56
C ARG A 12 41.64 -45.62 -27.84
N LEU A 13 42.45 -44.57 -27.93
CA LEU A 13 43.20 -43.94 -26.83
C LEU A 13 44.24 -42.97 -27.41
N ALA A 14 44.23 -41.73 -26.90
CA ALA A 14 45.22 -40.64 -27.02
C ALA A 14 45.11 -39.65 -28.21
N ALA A 15 44.48 -38.48 -27.96
CA ALA A 15 45.04 -37.10 -28.10
C ALA A 15 43.90 -36.03 -28.16
N PRO A 16 44.21 -34.73 -28.04
CA PRO A 16 44.18 -33.88 -26.84
C PRO A 16 42.89 -33.05 -26.69
N ALA A 17 42.61 -32.61 -25.46
CA ALA A 17 41.47 -31.75 -25.12
C ALA A 17 41.55 -30.37 -25.81
N PRO A 18 40.43 -29.84 -26.36
CA PRO A 18 40.36 -28.47 -26.86
C PRO A 18 40.34 -27.46 -25.70
N PRO A 19 40.82 -26.22 -25.90
CA PRO A 19 40.97 -25.24 -24.84
C PRO A 19 39.61 -24.87 -24.23
N ASP A 20 39.53 -25.06 -22.92
CA ASP A 20 38.43 -24.71 -22.05
C ASP A 20 38.16 -23.21 -21.99
N SER A 21 36.87 -22.90 -21.80
CA SER A 21 36.33 -21.69 -21.21
C SER A 21 36.65 -20.37 -21.92
N LYS A 22 35.69 -19.90 -22.73
CA LYS A 22 35.44 -18.46 -22.77
C LYS A 22 35.06 -18.05 -21.35
N ALA A 23 36.00 -17.43 -20.63
CA ALA A 23 35.72 -16.70 -19.42
C ALA A 23 34.50 -15.80 -19.67
N THR A 24 33.41 -16.08 -18.99
CA THR A 24 32.24 -15.21 -18.91
C THR A 24 32.76 -13.86 -18.44
N ALA A 25 32.58 -12.82 -19.26
CA ALA A 25 32.85 -11.46 -18.85
C ALA A 25 32.13 -11.20 -17.51
N PRO A 26 32.78 -10.54 -16.53
CA PRO A 26 32.12 -10.20 -15.28
C PRO A 26 30.83 -9.45 -15.61
N ALA A 27 29.71 -9.92 -15.05
CA ALA A 27 28.43 -9.23 -15.17
C ALA A 27 28.65 -7.76 -14.80
N ALA A 28 28.19 -6.84 -15.66
CA ALA A 28 28.20 -5.42 -15.33
C ALA A 28 27.57 -5.24 -13.94
N PRO A 29 28.16 -4.43 -13.05
CA PRO A 29 27.58 -4.19 -11.74
C PRO A 29 26.12 -3.78 -11.93
N ALA A 30 25.21 -4.48 -11.26
CA ALA A 30 23.80 -4.12 -11.30
C ALA A 30 23.69 -2.65 -10.90
N ASP A 31 23.10 -1.83 -11.77
CA ASP A 31 22.82 -0.42 -11.46
C ASP A 31 22.14 -0.35 -10.09
N ALA A 32 22.60 0.58 -9.25
CA ALA A 32 21.89 0.89 -8.01
C ALA A 32 20.41 1.18 -8.32
N PRO A 33 19.46 0.62 -7.54
CA PRO A 33 18.04 0.88 -7.74
C PRO A 33 17.76 2.39 -7.75
N ASP A 34 16.89 2.82 -8.66
CA ASP A 34 16.41 4.20 -8.69
C ASP A 34 15.76 4.51 -7.32
N PRO A 35 16.18 5.58 -6.62
CA PRO A 35 15.59 5.93 -5.33
C PRO A 35 14.10 6.33 -5.44
N GLY A 36 13.59 6.56 -6.65
CA GLY A 36 12.23 7.03 -6.87
C GLY A 36 12.01 8.42 -6.27
N ARG A 37 10.79 8.92 -6.41
CA ARG A 37 10.36 10.24 -5.94
C ARG A 37 9.05 10.06 -5.18
N VAL A 38 9.09 10.29 -3.87
CA VAL A 38 7.93 10.13 -3.00
C VAL A 38 7.25 11.47 -2.83
N LEU A 39 5.97 11.53 -3.17
CA LEU A 39 5.11 12.66 -2.86
C LEU A 39 4.00 12.18 -1.93
N GLN A 40 3.71 12.94 -0.88
CA GLN A 40 2.61 12.63 0.02
C GLN A 40 1.67 13.82 0.13
N VAL A 41 0.37 13.56 0.06
CA VAL A 41 -0.67 14.58 0.21
C VAL A 41 -1.53 14.22 1.40
N VAL A 42 -1.60 15.15 2.35
CA VAL A 42 -2.39 15.01 3.58
C VAL A 42 -3.25 16.25 3.83
N ALA A 43 -4.33 16.07 4.56
CA ALA A 43 -5.24 17.14 4.90
C ALA A 43 -4.57 18.18 5.80
N HIS A 44 -4.00 17.75 6.94
CA HIS A 44 -3.50 18.63 7.99
C HIS A 44 -2.00 18.47 8.28
N PRO A 45 -1.36 19.52 8.84
CA PRO A 45 0.00 19.44 9.37
C PRO A 45 0.11 18.50 10.59
N ASP A 46 0.46 17.23 10.39
CA ASP A 46 0.80 16.17 11.38
C ASP A 46 0.30 14.79 10.93
N ASP A 47 -0.68 14.77 10.02
CA ASP A 47 -1.28 13.55 9.50
C ASP A 47 -0.26 12.56 8.92
N ASP A 48 0.79 13.05 8.28
CA ASP A 48 1.87 12.22 7.77
C ASP A 48 2.79 11.69 8.89
N LEU A 49 3.01 12.49 9.94
CA LEU A 49 3.71 12.06 11.16
C LEU A 49 2.94 10.98 11.92
N TYR A 50 1.60 11.06 11.94
CA TYR A 50 0.74 10.10 12.63
C TYR A 50 0.39 8.87 11.79
N PHE A 51 0.13 9.00 10.49
CA PHE A 51 -0.49 7.93 9.71
C PHE A 51 0.41 7.37 8.60
N MET A 52 1.46 8.10 8.20
CA MET A 52 2.41 7.63 7.17
C MET A 52 3.78 7.26 7.73
N ASN A 53 4.12 7.67 8.95
CA ASN A 53 5.31 7.16 9.63
C ASN A 53 5.12 5.71 10.11
N PRO A 54 6.11 4.83 9.87
CA PRO A 54 7.51 5.18 9.57
C PRO A 54 7.93 5.20 8.10
N ASP A 55 7.04 4.91 7.15
CA ASP A 55 7.39 4.97 5.72
C ASP A 55 7.96 6.35 5.30
N LEU A 56 7.45 7.43 5.90
CA LEU A 56 7.99 8.79 5.74
C LEU A 56 9.45 8.88 6.24
N ARG A 57 9.72 8.63 7.52
CA ARG A 57 11.09 8.74 8.05
C ARG A 57 12.06 7.82 7.33
N TYR A 58 11.64 6.62 6.94
CA TYR A 58 12.52 5.70 6.21
C TYR A 58 12.87 6.23 4.83
N SER A 59 11.95 6.91 4.15
CA SER A 59 12.23 7.53 2.85
C SER A 59 13.25 8.66 3.00
N ILE A 60 13.08 9.50 4.03
CA ILE A 60 14.01 10.58 4.36
C ILE A 60 15.39 10.04 4.74
N ALA A 61 15.45 9.08 5.67
CA ALA A 61 16.70 8.49 6.15
C ALA A 61 17.46 7.73 5.05
N ALA A 62 16.75 7.18 4.06
CA ALA A 62 17.34 6.58 2.87
C ALA A 62 17.78 7.61 1.81
N GLY A 63 17.67 8.92 2.09
CA GLY A 63 18.07 9.99 1.17
C GLY A 63 17.16 10.16 -0.05
N ARG A 64 15.94 9.62 -0.04
CA ARG A 64 15.02 9.70 -1.18
C ARG A 64 14.44 11.12 -1.28
N PRO A 65 14.18 11.63 -2.49
CA PRO A 65 13.34 12.81 -2.67
C PRO A 65 11.95 12.60 -2.05
N VAL A 66 11.60 13.48 -1.11
CA VAL A 66 10.31 13.48 -0.40
C VAL A 66 9.70 14.87 -0.49
N THR A 67 8.46 14.95 -0.96
CA THR A 67 7.67 16.18 -0.95
C THR A 67 6.35 15.94 -0.23
N SER A 68 6.05 16.77 0.76
CA SER A 68 4.84 16.66 1.57
C SER A 68 3.93 17.85 1.32
N VAL A 69 2.71 17.58 0.89
CA VAL A 69 1.71 18.58 0.51
C VAL A 69 0.61 18.58 1.55
N TYR A 70 0.38 19.72 2.17
CA TYR A 70 -0.68 19.93 3.15
C TYR A 70 -1.79 20.73 2.50
N LEU A 71 -2.98 20.14 2.44
CA LEU A 71 -4.14 20.74 1.78
C LEU A 71 -4.65 21.95 2.57
N THR A 72 -4.88 21.77 3.87
CA THR A 72 -5.41 22.82 4.75
C THR A 72 -4.31 23.47 5.57
N SER A 73 -4.59 24.64 6.13
CA SER A 73 -3.68 25.33 7.04
C SER A 73 -3.63 24.70 8.44
N GLY A 74 -4.53 23.75 8.74
CA GLY A 74 -4.58 23.12 10.05
C GLY A 74 -4.98 24.08 11.17
N GLU A 75 -5.73 25.14 10.88
CA GLU A 75 -5.98 26.20 11.84
C GLU A 75 -7.02 25.85 12.92
N ALA A 76 -7.73 24.72 12.80
CA ALA A 76 -8.77 24.23 13.71
C ALA A 76 -9.60 25.34 14.39
N ASP A 77 -9.55 25.39 15.74
CA ASP A 77 -10.17 26.40 16.60
C ASP A 77 -9.24 27.59 16.91
N GLY A 78 -8.02 27.61 16.37
CA GLY A 78 -7.05 28.69 16.56
C GLY A 78 -6.39 28.74 17.94
N ILE A 79 -6.55 27.72 18.79
CA ILE A 79 -6.01 27.74 20.15
C ILE A 79 -4.71 26.93 20.22
N ASN A 80 -3.56 27.62 20.29
CA ASN A 80 -2.26 26.99 20.51
C ASN A 80 -1.90 26.90 22.02
N ALA A 81 -2.56 26.01 22.76
CA ALA A 81 -2.31 25.86 24.20
C ALA A 81 -2.41 24.40 24.64
N ALA A 82 -1.64 24.05 25.68
CA ALA A 82 -1.81 22.76 26.38
C ALA A 82 -3.17 22.71 27.09
N ASP A 83 -3.69 21.51 27.33
CA ASP A 83 -5.02 21.26 27.89
C ASP A 83 -5.34 22.12 29.14
N GLY A 84 -4.42 22.18 30.11
CA GLY A 84 -4.59 22.96 31.34
C GLY A 84 -4.62 24.48 31.16
N ARG A 85 -4.33 25.01 29.96
CA ARG A 85 -4.32 26.45 29.64
C ARG A 85 -5.26 26.82 28.49
N ARG A 86 -6.00 25.85 27.93
CA ARG A 86 -6.87 26.09 26.77
C ARG A 86 -8.00 27.08 27.07
N GLY A 87 -8.60 26.99 28.26
CA GLY A 87 -9.74 27.85 28.65
C GLY A 87 -9.43 29.34 28.80
N SER A 88 -8.15 29.72 28.92
CA SER A 88 -7.71 31.13 29.02
C SER A 88 -7.01 31.65 27.77
N ALA A 89 -6.75 30.78 26.78
CA ALA A 89 -6.11 31.15 25.53
C ALA A 89 -7.11 31.75 24.55
N LYS A 90 -6.71 32.82 23.85
CA LYS A 90 -7.54 33.45 22.82
C LYS A 90 -7.33 32.74 21.48
N PRO A 91 -8.39 32.42 20.73
CA PRO A 91 -8.27 31.90 19.37
C PRO A 91 -7.54 32.86 18.42
N ASP A 92 -6.53 32.35 17.72
CA ASP A 92 -5.82 33.00 16.62
C ASP A 92 -5.48 31.93 15.55
N LYS A 93 -6.35 31.84 14.54
CA LYS A 93 -6.22 30.86 13.45
C LYS A 93 -4.90 31.02 12.65
N PRO A 94 -4.55 32.23 12.16
CA PRO A 94 -3.25 32.46 11.52
C PRO A 94 -2.04 32.07 12.38
N ALA A 95 -2.02 32.44 13.66
CA ALA A 95 -0.91 32.09 14.54
C ALA A 95 -0.86 30.59 14.82
N TYR A 96 -2.00 29.93 15.06
CA TYR A 96 -1.99 28.49 15.29
C TYR A 96 -1.51 27.70 14.05
N ALA A 97 -1.96 28.07 12.85
CA ALA A 97 -1.47 27.50 11.60
C ALA A 97 0.06 27.67 11.45
N GLU A 98 0.60 28.87 11.72
CA GLU A 98 2.05 29.12 11.69
C GLU A 98 2.80 28.25 12.72
N ALA A 99 2.26 28.08 13.92
CA ALA A 99 2.88 27.24 14.95
C ALA A 99 2.98 25.77 14.52
N ARG A 100 1.90 25.21 13.93
CA ARG A 100 1.91 23.84 13.38
C ARG A 100 2.91 23.70 12.24
N GLN A 101 2.97 24.66 11.32
CA GLN A 101 3.96 24.65 10.23
C GLN A 101 5.41 24.71 10.77
N ASN A 102 5.68 25.52 11.80
CA ASN A 102 6.97 25.53 12.49
C ASN A 102 7.30 24.15 13.09
N GLY A 103 6.33 23.50 13.74
CA GLY A 103 6.50 22.16 14.30
C GLY A 103 6.81 21.09 13.24
N ILE A 104 6.16 21.15 12.08
CA ILE A 104 6.45 20.24 10.96
C ILE A 104 7.86 20.49 10.43
N ARG A 105 8.24 21.74 10.17
CA ARG A 105 9.61 22.09 9.74
C ARG A 105 10.66 21.53 10.71
N ALA A 106 10.42 21.63 12.01
CA ALA A 106 11.30 21.08 13.04
C ALA A 106 11.35 19.55 13.04
N ALA A 107 10.19 18.88 12.93
CA ALA A 107 10.08 17.42 12.87
C ALA A 107 10.79 16.84 11.63
N TYR A 108 10.61 17.45 10.47
CA TYR A 108 11.27 17.05 9.23
C TYR A 108 12.77 17.30 9.25
N ALA A 109 13.20 18.47 9.74
CA ALA A 109 14.61 18.78 9.94
C ALA A 109 15.29 17.74 10.86
N LYS A 110 14.63 17.37 11.97
CA LYS A 110 15.11 16.30 12.87
C LYS A 110 15.20 14.95 12.16
N MET A 111 14.20 14.54 11.39
CA MET A 111 14.24 13.27 10.64
C MET A 111 15.36 13.24 9.60
N ALA A 112 15.62 14.36 8.93
CA ALA A 112 16.58 14.45 7.83
C ALA A 112 18.04 14.66 8.27
N THR A 113 18.25 15.38 9.36
CA THR A 113 19.59 15.87 9.76
C THR A 113 19.96 15.54 11.20
N GLY A 114 19.02 15.04 12.01
CA GLY A 114 19.16 14.95 13.46
C GLY A 114 19.01 16.29 14.19
N ASP A 115 19.03 17.42 13.48
CA ASP A 115 18.89 18.76 14.03
C ASP A 115 17.57 19.42 13.60
N ARG A 116 16.67 19.59 14.56
CA ARG A 116 15.36 20.24 14.37
C ARG A 116 15.46 21.72 13.97
N SER A 117 16.60 22.37 14.18
CA SER A 117 16.81 23.79 13.89
C SER A 117 17.36 24.04 12.48
N SER A 118 17.58 22.99 11.68
CA SER A 118 18.06 23.13 10.30
C SER A 118 17.20 24.10 9.49
N ALA A 119 17.88 24.99 8.77
CA ALA A 119 17.24 26.10 8.07
C ALA A 119 16.40 25.66 6.87
N TRP A 120 15.30 26.38 6.64
CA TRP A 120 14.41 26.20 5.49
C TRP A 120 14.44 27.43 4.59
N LYS A 121 14.50 27.22 3.29
CA LYS A 121 14.25 28.26 2.30
C LYS A 121 12.75 28.28 1.98
N ARG A 122 12.06 29.31 2.44
CA ARG A 122 10.62 29.52 2.24
C ARG A 122 10.37 30.39 1.02
N THR A 123 9.51 29.96 0.11
CA THR A 123 9.20 30.68 -1.14
C THR A 123 7.71 30.63 -1.45
N VAL A 124 7.24 31.51 -2.34
CA VAL A 124 5.86 31.51 -2.84
C VAL A 124 5.85 31.06 -4.29
N VAL A 125 4.97 30.14 -4.63
CA VAL A 125 4.77 29.65 -6.00
C VAL A 125 3.30 29.80 -6.39
N PRO A 126 2.97 30.35 -7.58
CA PRO A 126 1.59 30.34 -8.06
C PRO A 126 1.13 28.92 -8.35
N THR A 127 -0.09 28.57 -7.97
CA THR A 127 -0.66 27.25 -8.27
C THR A 127 -1.36 27.27 -9.62
N LYS A 128 -1.41 26.13 -10.31
CA LYS A 128 -2.20 25.99 -11.55
C LYS A 128 -3.70 26.23 -11.35
N GLY A 129 -4.20 26.08 -10.12
CA GLY A 129 -5.57 26.45 -9.76
C GLY A 129 -5.81 27.95 -9.60
N GLY A 130 -4.78 28.80 -9.74
CA GLY A 130 -4.89 30.27 -9.66
C GLY A 130 -4.76 30.85 -8.25
N GLY A 131 -4.32 30.05 -7.27
CA GLY A 131 -3.95 30.52 -5.94
C GLY A 131 -2.44 30.56 -5.76
N HIS A 132 -1.97 30.49 -4.51
CA HIS A 132 -0.55 30.46 -4.17
C HIS A 132 -0.26 29.34 -3.17
N ALA A 133 0.91 28.73 -3.29
CA ALA A 133 1.45 27.81 -2.29
C ALA A 133 2.70 28.41 -1.67
N GLU A 134 2.89 28.17 -0.38
CA GLU A 134 4.20 28.31 0.25
C GLU A 134 4.98 27.01 0.03
N VAL A 135 6.22 27.12 -0.40
CA VAL A 135 7.12 25.98 -0.62
C VAL A 135 8.37 26.17 0.23
N ASP A 136 8.60 25.21 1.12
CA ASP A 136 9.75 25.17 2.01
C ASP A 136 10.71 24.07 1.56
N VAL A 137 11.95 24.45 1.26
CA VAL A 137 13.03 23.53 0.90
C VAL A 137 14.03 23.45 2.04
N LEU A 138 14.31 22.25 2.56
CA LEU A 138 15.26 22.07 3.65
C LEU A 138 16.69 22.32 3.12
N VAL A 139 17.38 23.32 3.66
CA VAL A 139 18.69 23.76 3.11
C VAL A 139 19.74 22.66 3.19
N ALA A 140 19.78 21.93 4.31
CA ALA A 140 20.75 20.87 4.55
C ALA A 140 20.40 19.55 3.82
N ALA A 141 19.16 19.39 3.34
CA ALA A 141 18.71 18.23 2.58
C ALA A 141 17.66 18.66 1.53
N PRO A 142 18.08 19.32 0.42
CA PRO A 142 17.17 19.96 -0.54
C PRO A 142 16.20 19.02 -1.26
N GLN A 143 16.41 17.71 -1.17
CA GLN A 143 15.49 16.69 -1.65
C GLN A 143 14.22 16.55 -0.77
N VAL A 144 14.18 17.21 0.40
CA VAL A 144 13.04 17.24 1.33
C VAL A 144 12.32 18.58 1.21
N ASN A 145 11.05 18.54 0.79
CA ASN A 145 10.24 19.72 0.51
C ASN A 145 8.88 19.65 1.24
N LEU A 146 8.38 20.81 1.67
CA LEU A 146 7.01 20.97 2.20
C LEU A 146 6.26 21.96 1.32
N VAL A 147 4.99 21.67 1.03
CA VAL A 147 4.11 22.50 0.19
C VAL A 147 2.83 22.78 0.95
N TRP A 148 2.54 24.05 1.21
CA TRP A 148 1.37 24.50 1.95
C TRP A 148 0.36 25.14 1.01
N LEU A 149 -0.78 24.47 0.77
CA LEU A 149 -1.84 24.99 -0.10
C LEU A 149 -2.80 25.95 0.62
N GLN A 150 -2.75 25.97 1.95
CA GLN A 150 -3.38 26.93 2.83
C GLN A 150 -4.92 27.03 2.71
N MET A 151 -5.59 25.94 2.34
CA MET A 151 -7.06 25.90 2.31
C MET A 151 -7.62 25.93 3.75
N ARG A 152 -8.84 26.44 3.91
CA ARG A 152 -9.55 26.39 5.19
C ARG A 152 -9.79 24.94 5.62
N GLU A 153 -9.52 24.66 6.90
CA GLU A 153 -9.91 23.41 7.57
C GLU A 153 -11.39 23.43 7.98
N ALA A 154 -12.03 22.26 8.00
CA ALA A 154 -13.38 22.09 8.54
C ALA A 154 -13.50 22.54 10.02
N GLY A 155 -12.44 22.37 10.82
CA GLY A 155 -12.41 22.71 12.25
C GLY A 155 -13.23 21.75 13.13
N THR A 156 -13.74 20.66 12.56
CA THR A 156 -14.48 19.60 13.25
C THR A 156 -14.29 18.27 12.55
N VAL A 157 -14.18 17.20 13.33
CA VAL A 157 -13.88 15.86 12.82
C VAL A 157 -15.07 15.26 12.06
N HIS A 158 -16.27 15.40 12.62
CA HIS A 158 -17.47 14.68 12.17
C HIS A 158 -18.66 15.58 11.85
N GLU A 159 -18.76 16.75 12.48
CA GLU A 159 -19.94 17.60 12.32
C GLU A 159 -19.94 18.27 10.94
N PRO A 160 -21.10 18.49 10.31
CA PRO A 160 -21.18 19.19 9.04
C PRO A 160 -20.53 20.58 9.11
N ALA A 161 -19.59 20.84 8.20
CA ALA A 161 -18.93 22.13 8.06
C ALA A 161 -18.94 22.54 6.57
N PRO A 162 -19.83 23.46 6.14
CA PRO A 162 -19.94 23.84 4.72
C PRO A 162 -18.65 24.41 4.14
N ASP A 163 -17.95 25.27 4.89
CA ASP A 163 -16.68 25.86 4.47
C ASP A 163 -15.50 24.90 4.72
N SER A 164 -15.45 23.78 3.99
CA SER A 164 -14.45 22.73 4.13
C SER A 164 -14.16 22.01 2.80
N LEU A 165 -13.22 21.05 2.80
CA LEU A 165 -13.01 20.17 1.64
C LEU A 165 -14.25 19.30 1.36
N HIS A 166 -14.99 18.92 2.40
CA HIS A 166 -16.26 18.19 2.28
C HIS A 166 -17.31 19.04 1.57
N GLY A 167 -17.55 20.27 2.05
CA GLY A 167 -18.55 21.14 1.41
C GLY A 167 -18.16 21.59 0.01
N LEU A 168 -16.86 21.72 -0.29
CA LEU A 168 -16.37 21.97 -1.65
C LEU A 168 -16.57 20.76 -2.56
N TRP A 169 -16.34 19.55 -2.04
CA TRP A 169 -16.57 18.30 -2.78
C TRP A 169 -18.04 18.13 -3.15
N ASP A 170 -18.92 18.41 -2.19
CA ASP A 170 -20.38 18.30 -2.31
C ASP A 170 -21.01 19.42 -3.12
N GLY A 171 -20.30 20.54 -3.28
CA GLY A 171 -20.83 21.75 -3.93
C GLY A 171 -21.73 22.59 -3.03
N THR A 172 -21.75 22.32 -1.71
CA THR A 172 -22.42 23.15 -0.69
C THR A 172 -21.81 24.55 -0.65
N VAL A 173 -20.52 24.65 -0.94
CA VAL A 173 -19.84 25.92 -1.27
C VAL A 173 -19.22 25.83 -2.66
N ALA A 174 -19.35 26.89 -3.45
CA ALA A 174 -18.75 26.94 -4.79
C ALA A 174 -17.23 27.19 -4.74
N ARG A 175 -16.76 27.79 -3.63
CA ARG A 175 -15.38 28.21 -3.42
C ARG A 175 -14.99 28.00 -1.96
N LEU A 176 -13.77 27.54 -1.74
CA LEU A 176 -13.16 27.42 -0.42
C LEU A 176 -12.07 28.48 -0.26
N GLU A 177 -12.18 29.26 0.81
CA GLU A 177 -11.23 30.32 1.16
C GLU A 177 -9.89 29.77 1.67
N SER A 178 -8.81 30.51 1.42
CA SER A 178 -7.52 30.29 2.08
C SER A 178 -7.50 30.84 3.51
N VAL A 179 -6.75 30.19 4.40
CA VAL A 179 -6.39 30.72 5.72
C VAL A 179 -4.88 30.86 5.80
N LEU A 180 -4.38 32.09 5.72
CA LEU A 180 -2.94 32.33 5.72
C LEU A 180 -2.35 32.20 7.12
N ALA A 181 -1.27 31.41 7.26
CA ALA A 181 -0.47 31.37 8.49
C ALA A 181 0.17 32.74 8.75
N SER A 182 0.32 33.16 10.01
CA SER A 182 0.77 34.52 10.33
C SER A 182 2.19 34.84 9.81
N GLY A 183 3.05 33.84 9.66
CA GLY A 183 4.42 33.99 9.15
C GLY A 183 4.61 33.61 7.68
N THR A 184 3.55 33.25 6.95
CA THR A 184 3.67 32.83 5.55
C THR A 184 4.21 33.97 4.65
N PRO A 185 5.06 33.67 3.64
CA PRO A 185 5.46 34.65 2.65
C PRO A 185 4.32 34.98 1.68
N VAL A 186 3.23 34.21 1.63
CA VAL A 186 2.04 34.54 0.84
C VAL A 186 1.32 35.76 1.43
N LYS A 187 1.07 36.78 0.61
CA LYS A 187 0.51 38.07 1.09
C LYS A 187 -0.95 38.30 0.72
N GLN A 188 -1.48 37.55 -0.23
CA GLN A 188 -2.85 37.70 -0.71
C GLN A 188 -3.65 36.44 -0.44
N ARG A 189 -4.85 36.61 0.13
CA ARG A 189 -5.82 35.53 0.24
C ARG A 189 -6.35 35.16 -1.14
N PHE A 190 -6.72 33.90 -1.30
CA PHE A 190 -7.27 33.35 -2.52
C PHE A 190 -8.36 32.33 -2.19
N THR A 191 -9.06 31.88 -3.23
CA THR A 191 -10.10 30.86 -3.12
C THR A 191 -9.88 29.78 -4.16
N TYR A 192 -10.33 28.56 -3.89
CA TYR A 192 -10.39 27.50 -4.88
C TYR A 192 -11.81 27.00 -5.09
N THR A 193 -12.21 26.83 -6.34
CA THR A 193 -13.29 25.90 -6.70
C THR A 193 -12.79 24.46 -6.63
N LYS A 194 -13.71 23.49 -6.70
CA LYS A 194 -13.39 22.05 -6.81
C LYS A 194 -12.35 21.76 -7.90
N ASP A 195 -12.59 22.27 -9.11
CA ASP A 195 -11.67 22.08 -10.24
C ASP A 195 -10.31 22.75 -10.01
N GLN A 196 -10.29 23.93 -9.39
CA GLN A 196 -9.02 24.60 -9.10
C GLN A 196 -8.19 23.86 -8.04
N VAL A 197 -8.80 23.16 -7.08
CA VAL A 197 -8.08 22.24 -6.19
C VAL A 197 -7.44 21.11 -6.98
N VAL A 198 -8.20 20.47 -7.89
CA VAL A 198 -7.68 19.39 -8.75
C VAL A 198 -6.52 19.90 -9.61
N GLN A 199 -6.66 21.04 -10.28
CA GLN A 199 -5.60 21.63 -11.10
C GLN A 199 -4.37 22.02 -10.28
N THR A 200 -4.56 22.53 -9.06
CA THR A 200 -3.46 22.80 -8.13
C THR A 200 -2.66 21.53 -7.85
N LEU A 201 -3.33 20.44 -7.49
CA LEU A 201 -2.68 19.15 -7.21
C LEU A 201 -2.00 18.57 -8.46
N VAL A 202 -2.62 18.65 -9.63
CA VAL A 202 -1.99 18.26 -10.91
C VAL A 202 -0.71 19.05 -11.15
N GLY A 203 -0.72 20.37 -10.91
CA GLY A 203 0.46 21.21 -11.02
C GLY A 203 1.59 20.80 -10.08
N VAL A 204 1.27 20.40 -8.84
CA VAL A 204 2.26 19.85 -7.91
C VAL A 204 2.81 18.51 -8.42
N LEU A 205 1.95 17.60 -8.91
CA LEU A 205 2.39 16.33 -9.48
C LEU A 205 3.32 16.52 -10.69
N GLU A 206 3.02 17.47 -11.57
CA GLU A 206 3.89 17.84 -12.70
C GLU A 206 5.24 18.39 -12.27
N GLN A 207 5.26 19.23 -11.23
CA GLN A 207 6.48 19.84 -10.73
C GLN A 207 7.43 18.81 -10.13
N TYR A 208 6.91 17.88 -9.32
CA TYR A 208 7.73 16.92 -8.57
C TYR A 208 7.90 15.57 -9.27
N LYS A 209 7.10 15.28 -10.30
CA LYS A 209 7.12 14.04 -11.10
C LYS A 209 7.25 12.77 -10.22
N PRO A 210 6.32 12.53 -9.28
CA PRO A 210 6.45 11.43 -8.34
C PRO A 210 6.33 10.07 -9.04
N THR A 211 7.06 9.08 -8.52
CA THR A 211 6.89 7.66 -8.87
C THR A 211 6.09 6.91 -7.80
N THR A 212 6.02 7.45 -6.58
CA THR A 212 5.14 6.97 -5.51
C THR A 212 4.38 8.14 -4.91
N ILE A 213 3.05 7.99 -4.81
CA ILE A 213 2.15 8.95 -4.18
C ILE A 213 1.56 8.31 -2.92
N ARG A 214 1.62 8.99 -1.77
CA ARG A 214 0.96 8.58 -0.53
C ARG A 214 -0.21 9.50 -0.22
N ALA A 215 -1.32 8.93 0.22
CA ALA A 215 -2.51 9.69 0.58
C ALA A 215 -3.27 9.03 1.74
N GLN A 216 -4.14 9.79 2.40
CA GLN A 216 -5.12 9.25 3.34
C GLN A 216 -6.16 8.37 2.63
N ASP A 217 -7.05 7.73 3.38
CA ASP A 217 -8.07 6.86 2.82
C ASP A 217 -9.30 7.65 2.31
N PRO A 218 -9.65 7.57 1.00
CA PRO A 218 -10.87 8.16 0.44
C PRO A 218 -12.16 7.37 0.73
N THR A 219 -12.08 6.24 1.43
CA THR A 219 -13.25 5.45 1.88
C THR A 219 -13.02 4.82 3.26
N PRO A 220 -12.81 5.61 4.33
CA PRO A 220 -12.39 5.10 5.63
C PRO A 220 -13.48 4.29 6.35
N GLY A 221 -14.72 4.32 5.87
CA GLY A 221 -15.85 3.65 6.49
C GLY A 221 -16.59 4.53 7.50
N ARG A 222 -17.56 3.92 8.16
CA ARG A 222 -18.33 4.52 9.26
C ARG A 222 -18.34 3.58 10.46
N PHE A 223 -18.45 4.12 11.67
CA PHE A 223 -18.71 3.32 12.85
C PHE A 223 -20.14 2.73 12.77
N PRO A 224 -20.35 1.41 13.00
CA PRO A 224 -21.67 0.79 12.83
C PRO A 224 -22.77 1.35 13.73
N ASP A 225 -22.41 1.80 14.93
CA ASP A 225 -23.29 2.29 15.99
C ASP A 225 -23.66 3.78 15.81
N THR A 226 -22.67 4.64 15.58
CA THR A 226 -22.87 6.10 15.50
C THR A 226 -23.08 6.60 14.07
N LYS A 227 -22.74 5.78 13.06
CA LYS A 227 -22.71 6.15 11.63
C LYS A 227 -21.77 7.31 11.30
N ARG A 228 -20.95 7.77 12.25
CA ARG A 228 -19.91 8.77 12.00
C ARG A 228 -18.81 8.17 11.14
N TYR A 229 -18.17 9.00 10.32
CA TYR A 229 -16.92 8.61 9.66
C TYR A 229 -15.92 8.12 10.70
N THR A 230 -15.19 7.06 10.37
CA THR A 230 -14.10 6.53 11.21
C THR A 230 -12.84 7.40 11.19
N ASP A 231 -12.82 8.39 10.31
CA ASP A 231 -11.72 9.34 10.12
C ASP A 231 -12.23 10.78 10.06
N HIS A 232 -11.31 11.75 10.07
CA HIS A 232 -11.64 13.17 9.90
C HIS A 232 -12.20 13.44 8.49
N GLN A 233 -13.23 14.28 8.37
CA GLN A 233 -13.86 14.56 7.08
C GLN A 233 -12.88 15.13 6.03
N ASP A 234 -11.98 16.04 6.43
CA ASP A 234 -10.95 16.55 5.51
C ASP A 234 -9.96 15.47 5.04
N HIS A 235 -9.70 14.40 5.82
CA HIS A 235 -8.85 13.28 5.38
C HIS A 235 -9.52 12.55 4.22
N LEU A 236 -10.80 12.20 4.41
CA LEU A 236 -11.64 11.52 3.43
C LEU A 236 -11.71 12.33 2.13
N TYR A 237 -12.19 13.57 2.19
CA TYR A 237 -12.42 14.37 0.99
C TYR A 237 -11.12 14.88 0.37
N GLY A 238 -10.09 15.17 1.17
CA GLY A 238 -8.74 15.45 0.68
C GLY A 238 -8.19 14.28 -0.15
N ALA A 239 -8.32 13.05 0.33
CA ALA A 239 -7.93 11.86 -0.42
C ALA A 239 -8.73 11.67 -1.72
N ARG A 240 -10.02 12.05 -1.74
CA ARG A 240 -10.83 12.04 -2.98
C ARG A 240 -10.35 13.08 -4.00
N PHE A 241 -9.94 14.26 -3.56
CA PHE A 241 -9.28 15.25 -4.43
C PHE A 241 -7.96 14.72 -5.00
N VAL A 242 -7.19 13.96 -4.22
CA VAL A 242 -5.99 13.27 -4.72
C VAL A 242 -6.34 12.24 -5.79
N GLN A 243 -7.43 11.48 -5.63
CA GLN A 243 -7.87 10.54 -6.67
C GLN A 243 -8.25 11.26 -7.97
N LEU A 244 -8.99 12.38 -7.91
CA LEU A 244 -9.27 13.20 -9.09
C LEU A 244 -7.99 13.74 -9.75
N ALA A 245 -7.05 14.25 -8.95
CA ALA A 245 -5.80 14.82 -9.45
C ALA A 245 -4.89 13.77 -10.09
N THR A 246 -4.78 12.59 -9.49
CA THR A 246 -3.98 11.48 -10.06
C THR A 246 -4.59 10.91 -11.33
N ALA A 247 -5.93 10.85 -11.43
CA ALA A 247 -6.62 10.49 -12.67
C ALA A 247 -6.36 11.52 -13.78
N ALA A 248 -6.46 12.82 -13.48
CA ALA A 248 -6.15 13.89 -14.42
C ALA A 248 -4.68 13.90 -14.82
N TYR A 249 -3.76 13.74 -13.87
CA TYR A 249 -2.31 13.66 -14.12
C TYR A 249 -1.96 12.48 -15.03
N ALA A 250 -2.54 11.29 -14.78
CA ALA A 250 -2.32 10.11 -15.62
C ALA A 250 -2.78 10.34 -17.06
N LYS A 251 -3.93 11.00 -17.25
CA LYS A 251 -4.57 11.23 -18.54
C LYS A 251 -3.92 12.36 -19.34
N ASP A 252 -3.75 13.52 -18.70
CA ASP A 252 -3.51 14.80 -19.38
C ASP A 252 -2.02 15.16 -19.46
N VAL A 253 -1.19 14.66 -18.54
CA VAL A 253 0.26 14.94 -18.52
C VAL A 253 1.04 13.81 -19.18
N LYS A 254 1.82 14.15 -20.22
CA LYS A 254 2.57 13.16 -21.01
C LYS A 254 4.04 13.00 -20.57
N ASP A 255 4.70 14.10 -20.21
CA ASP A 255 6.08 14.08 -19.71
C ASP A 255 6.11 13.79 -18.20
N ARG A 256 5.85 12.53 -17.85
CA ARG A 256 5.85 12.03 -16.47
C ARG A 256 6.34 10.59 -16.39
N PRO A 257 6.91 10.16 -15.25
CA PRO A 257 7.09 8.74 -14.98
C PRO A 257 5.74 8.06 -14.71
N HIS A 258 5.74 6.72 -14.73
CA HIS A 258 4.67 5.95 -14.11
C HIS A 258 4.67 6.15 -12.60
N PHE A 259 3.50 6.05 -11.97
CA PHE A 259 3.40 6.18 -10.52
C PHE A 259 2.46 5.14 -9.88
N ALA A 260 2.80 4.75 -8.65
CA ALA A 260 1.94 3.96 -7.78
C ALA A 260 1.37 4.83 -6.65
N VAL A 261 0.22 4.44 -6.11
CA VAL A 261 -0.46 5.15 -5.00
C VAL A 261 -0.52 4.24 -3.78
N GLN A 262 -0.22 4.72 -2.58
CA GLN A 262 -0.45 3.99 -1.33
C GLN A 262 -1.37 4.79 -0.42
N ASN A 263 -2.47 4.17 0.02
CA ASN A 263 -3.41 4.77 0.97
C ASN A 263 -3.15 4.28 2.40
N TYR A 264 -3.34 5.17 3.37
CA TYR A 264 -3.10 4.94 4.78
C TYR A 264 -4.38 5.17 5.59
N VAL A 265 -4.63 4.29 6.56
CA VAL A 265 -5.72 4.45 7.53
C VAL A 265 -5.37 5.62 8.47
N GLY A 266 -6.34 6.51 8.74
CA GLY A 266 -6.17 7.64 9.66
C GLY A 266 -6.56 7.32 11.11
N TYR A 267 -7.52 8.06 11.66
CA TYR A 267 -7.85 8.06 13.10
C TYR A 267 -8.27 6.68 13.62
N PHE A 268 -8.86 5.85 12.76
CA PHE A 268 -9.30 4.50 13.11
C PHE A 268 -8.17 3.59 13.61
N ASN A 269 -6.90 3.91 13.32
CA ASN A 269 -5.75 3.22 13.91
C ASN A 269 -5.81 3.16 15.45
N GLY A 270 -6.40 4.15 16.11
CA GLY A 270 -6.52 4.17 17.58
C GLY A 270 -7.46 3.12 18.16
N SER A 271 -8.28 2.49 17.30
CA SER A 271 -9.19 1.40 17.66
C SER A 271 -8.63 0.02 17.30
N LEU A 272 -7.48 -0.06 16.63
CA LEU A 272 -6.85 -1.31 16.20
C LEU A 272 -5.73 -1.73 17.16
N PRO A 273 -5.38 -3.03 17.21
CA PRO A 273 -4.14 -3.49 17.85
C PRO A 273 -2.90 -2.75 17.30
N SER A 274 -1.87 -2.60 18.14
CA SER A 274 -0.62 -1.95 17.74
C SER A 274 0.08 -2.73 16.64
N THR A 275 0.59 -2.05 15.63
CA THR A 275 1.30 -2.72 14.52
C THR A 275 2.80 -2.60 14.59
N LEU A 276 3.30 -1.54 15.25
CA LEU A 276 4.72 -1.25 15.38
C LEU A 276 5.29 -1.89 16.63
N ASP A 277 6.55 -2.30 16.58
CA ASP A 277 7.27 -2.68 17.79
C ASP A 277 7.54 -1.44 18.68
N PRO A 278 7.90 -1.63 19.96
CA PRO A 278 8.05 -0.52 20.89
C PRO A 278 9.17 0.48 20.53
N GLU A 279 10.26 0.04 19.91
CA GLU A 279 11.36 0.93 19.50
C GLU A 279 10.90 1.82 18.35
N GLU A 280 10.22 1.23 17.38
CA GLU A 280 9.65 1.90 16.23
C GLU A 280 8.55 2.90 16.64
N ALA A 281 7.70 2.53 17.59
CA ALA A 281 6.69 3.41 18.18
C ALA A 281 7.31 4.57 18.96
N GLN A 282 8.38 4.31 19.73
CA GLN A 282 9.10 5.36 20.46
C GLN A 282 9.80 6.34 19.51
N ALA A 283 10.43 5.85 18.43
CA ALA A 283 11.04 6.71 17.43
C ALA A 283 10.00 7.64 16.76
N LYS A 284 8.80 7.13 16.49
CA LYS A 284 7.68 7.93 15.98
C LYS A 284 7.20 8.96 17.01
N LEU A 285 7.10 8.58 18.28
CA LEU A 285 6.74 9.47 19.38
C LEU A 285 7.79 10.58 19.58
N ASP A 286 9.07 10.30 19.42
CA ASP A 286 10.16 11.29 19.57
C ASP A 286 10.11 12.39 18.50
N ILE A 287 9.66 12.06 17.29
CA ILE A 287 9.40 13.04 16.23
C ILE A 287 8.17 13.88 16.59
N LEU A 288 7.10 13.24 17.03
CA LEU A 288 5.89 13.94 17.47
C LEU A 288 6.11 14.81 18.71
N GLY A 289 7.02 14.46 19.62
CA GLY A 289 7.42 15.33 20.72
C GLY A 289 8.11 16.61 20.26
N THR A 290 8.78 16.57 19.10
CA THR A 290 9.36 17.75 18.47
C THR A 290 8.26 18.62 17.85
N TYR A 291 7.33 18.01 17.10
CA TYR A 291 6.17 18.69 16.54
C TYR A 291 5.27 19.32 17.62
N ALA A 292 5.04 18.60 18.72
CA ALA A 292 4.23 19.03 19.86
C ALA A 292 4.91 20.11 20.73
N TRP A 293 6.15 20.50 20.37
CA TRP A 293 6.93 21.52 21.05
C TRP A 293 7.02 21.30 22.57
N LEU A 294 7.28 20.05 22.97
CA LEU A 294 7.27 19.64 24.39
C LEU A 294 8.28 20.41 25.24
N ASP A 295 9.41 20.78 24.67
CA ASP A 295 10.48 21.46 25.38
C ASP A 295 10.29 22.98 25.51
N ARG A 296 9.29 23.54 24.82
CA ARG A 296 8.91 24.96 24.87
C ARG A 296 10.02 25.95 24.47
N GLN A 297 11.12 25.48 23.88
CA GLN A 297 12.20 26.37 23.43
C GLN A 297 11.81 27.07 22.14
N ASN A 298 11.89 28.41 22.09
CA ASN A 298 11.62 29.20 20.88
C ASN A 298 12.80 29.13 19.90
N HIS A 299 13.09 27.93 19.39
CA HIS A 299 14.19 27.68 18.46
C HIS A 299 13.93 28.24 17.05
N CYS A 300 12.67 28.50 16.71
CA CYS A 300 12.24 29.02 15.41
C CYS A 300 12.09 30.55 15.38
N GLY A 301 12.18 31.23 16.54
CA GLY A 301 12.06 32.69 16.65
C GLY A 301 10.67 33.25 16.31
N SER A 302 9.61 32.43 16.38
CA SER A 302 8.25 32.83 15.98
C SER A 302 7.37 33.13 17.19
N ASP A 303 6.69 34.28 17.17
CA ASP A 303 5.72 34.67 18.21
C ASP A 303 4.50 33.73 18.26
N ALA A 304 4.20 33.05 17.16
CA ALA A 304 3.13 32.05 17.09
C ALA A 304 3.46 30.76 17.89
N GLY A 305 4.75 30.53 18.17
CA GLY A 305 5.28 29.29 18.74
C GLY A 305 5.94 28.37 17.71
N CYS A 306 6.69 27.39 18.20
CA CYS A 306 7.50 26.49 17.36
C CYS A 306 6.92 25.07 17.21
N GLY A 307 5.62 24.93 17.43
CA GLY A 307 4.92 23.66 17.27
C GLY A 307 3.53 23.69 17.88
N ASP A 308 2.87 22.54 17.84
CA ASP A 308 1.48 22.37 18.21
C ASP A 308 1.31 22.02 19.69
N LEU A 309 0.97 23.02 20.50
CA LEU A 309 0.76 22.82 21.92
C LEU A 309 -0.54 22.10 22.25
N LYS A 310 -1.48 22.02 21.30
CA LYS A 310 -2.76 21.32 21.49
C LYS A 310 -2.54 19.83 21.70
N VAL A 311 -1.54 19.26 21.03
CA VAL A 311 -1.18 17.84 21.18
C VAL A 311 -0.12 17.60 22.28
N SER A 312 0.42 18.65 22.90
CA SER A 312 1.50 18.53 23.89
C SER A 312 1.14 17.74 25.16
N GLY A 313 -0.15 17.68 25.53
CA GLY A 313 -0.62 16.87 26.66
C GLY A 313 -0.64 15.36 26.35
N ASN A 314 -0.78 15.00 25.07
CA ASN A 314 -0.80 13.61 24.60
C ASN A 314 -0.22 13.49 23.18
N PRO A 315 1.11 13.64 23.01
CA PRO A 315 1.74 13.63 21.68
C PRO A 315 1.62 12.27 20.98
N ALA A 316 1.39 11.20 21.73
CA ALA A 316 1.12 9.87 21.20
C ALA A 316 -0.21 9.77 20.43
N GLY A 317 -1.08 10.77 20.59
CA GLY A 317 -2.44 10.76 20.06
C GLY A 317 -3.30 9.69 20.74
N ASN A 318 -4.36 9.24 20.06
CA ASN A 318 -5.12 8.07 20.51
C ASN A 318 -4.40 6.78 20.10
N ARG A 319 -3.21 6.53 20.66
CA ARG A 319 -2.32 5.39 20.33
C ARG A 319 -1.84 5.34 18.87
N TRP A 320 -1.94 6.44 18.14
CA TRP A 320 -1.55 6.51 16.72
C TRP A 320 -0.05 6.32 16.50
N THR A 321 0.78 6.59 17.51
CA THR A 321 2.22 6.32 17.48
C THR A 321 2.57 4.83 17.48
N GLU A 322 1.66 3.95 17.91
CA GLU A 322 1.88 2.51 17.99
C GLU A 322 1.54 1.78 16.68
N SER A 323 1.01 2.50 15.68
CA SER A 323 0.37 1.87 14.52
C SER A 323 0.69 2.52 13.18
N ILE A 324 0.65 1.71 12.13
CA ILE A 324 0.62 2.05 10.71
C ILE A 324 -0.19 0.97 9.98
N ASN A 325 -1.25 1.37 9.28
CA ASN A 325 -2.05 0.45 8.49
C ASN A 325 -2.29 1.01 7.09
N TYR A 326 -2.10 0.16 6.09
CA TYR A 326 -2.43 0.45 4.72
C TYR A 326 -3.91 0.17 4.47
N ALA A 327 -4.63 1.13 3.90
CA ALA A 327 -6.03 0.93 3.52
C ALA A 327 -6.18 0.02 2.29
N ARG A 328 -5.15 -0.02 1.42
CA ARG A 328 -5.14 -0.77 0.15
C ARG A 328 -3.75 -1.32 -0.18
N GLY A 329 -3.67 -2.20 -1.17
CA GLY A 329 -2.39 -2.71 -1.68
C GLY A 329 -1.69 -3.76 -0.80
N THR A 330 -2.46 -4.45 0.06
CA THR A 330 -1.93 -5.41 1.05
C THR A 330 -1.95 -6.87 0.59
N GLY A 331 -2.62 -7.21 -0.52
CA GLY A 331 -2.65 -8.57 -1.07
C GLY A 331 -1.28 -9.01 -1.62
N THR A 332 -0.97 -10.30 -1.47
CA THR A 332 0.30 -10.93 -1.89
C THR A 332 0.15 -11.85 -3.11
N SER A 333 -1.07 -11.98 -3.66
CA SER A 333 -1.44 -12.90 -4.74
C SER A 333 -1.39 -12.24 -6.13
N TRP A 334 -0.50 -11.29 -6.32
CA TRP A 334 -0.39 -10.51 -7.57
C TRP A 334 0.74 -10.98 -8.50
N LEU A 335 1.49 -12.01 -8.08
CA LEU A 335 2.44 -12.77 -8.91
C LEU A 335 1.92 -14.20 -9.05
N THR A 336 1.80 -14.70 -10.27
CA THR A 336 1.32 -16.07 -10.54
C THR A 336 2.16 -16.77 -11.60
N SER A 337 2.24 -18.09 -11.52
CA SER A 337 2.85 -18.95 -12.54
C SER A 337 1.76 -19.62 -13.38
N ASP A 338 1.94 -19.64 -14.70
CA ASP A 338 1.09 -20.43 -15.60
C ASP A 338 1.56 -21.90 -15.71
N LYS A 339 0.82 -22.69 -16.49
CA LYS A 339 1.08 -24.12 -16.72
C LYS A 339 2.42 -24.38 -17.44
N GLU A 340 2.93 -23.41 -18.18
CA GLU A 340 4.20 -23.47 -18.91
C GLU A 340 5.37 -22.90 -18.10
N HIS A 341 5.14 -22.61 -16.82
CA HIS A 341 6.09 -22.01 -15.88
C HIS A 341 6.44 -20.55 -16.19
N GLY A 342 5.68 -19.89 -17.06
CA GLY A 342 5.73 -18.45 -17.26
C GLY A 342 5.22 -17.72 -16.02
N LEU A 343 5.74 -16.52 -15.78
CA LEU A 343 5.36 -15.67 -14.65
C LEU A 343 4.63 -14.43 -15.10
N TRP A 344 3.58 -14.08 -14.36
CA TRP A 344 2.76 -12.91 -14.60
C TRP A 344 2.65 -12.09 -13.32
N ALA A 345 3.02 -10.82 -13.39
CA ALA A 345 2.92 -9.88 -12.28
C ALA A 345 1.94 -8.76 -12.62
N PHE A 346 1.09 -8.41 -11.65
CA PHE A 346 0.04 -7.40 -11.80
C PHE A 346 0.12 -6.35 -10.70
N LYS A 347 0.21 -5.07 -11.04
CA LYS A 347 0.06 -3.97 -10.08
C LYS A 347 -0.73 -2.84 -10.72
N VAL A 348 -1.13 -1.85 -9.94
CA VAL A 348 -1.74 -0.66 -10.50
C VAL A 348 -0.70 0.45 -10.63
N LEU A 349 -0.51 0.93 -11.86
CA LEU A 349 0.28 2.11 -12.19
C LEU A 349 -0.62 3.07 -12.97
N ASP A 350 -0.53 4.36 -12.70
CA ASP A 350 -1.30 5.40 -13.42
C ASP A 350 -2.83 5.22 -13.37
N GLY A 351 -3.33 4.53 -12.33
CA GLY A 351 -4.75 4.16 -12.23
C GLY A 351 -5.19 3.08 -13.22
N GLN A 352 -4.26 2.37 -13.85
CA GLN A 352 -4.47 1.22 -14.75
C GLN A 352 -3.76 -0.02 -14.21
N VAL A 353 -4.17 -1.22 -14.63
CA VAL A 353 -3.43 -2.45 -14.30
C VAL A 353 -2.21 -2.59 -15.21
N ALA A 354 -1.02 -2.52 -14.63
CA ALA A 354 0.25 -2.84 -15.24
C ALA A 354 0.52 -4.35 -15.16
N VAL A 355 0.89 -4.94 -16.30
CA VAL A 355 1.23 -6.36 -16.44
C VAL A 355 2.68 -6.50 -16.86
N TRP A 356 3.40 -7.36 -16.17
CA TRP A 356 4.70 -7.86 -16.59
C TRP A 356 4.63 -9.36 -16.80
N HIS A 357 5.36 -9.84 -17.80
CA HIS A 357 5.34 -11.24 -18.19
C HIS A 357 6.75 -11.76 -18.42
N ARG A 358 7.04 -12.98 -17.94
CA ARG A 358 8.22 -13.77 -18.31
C ARG A 358 7.76 -15.09 -18.88
N THR A 359 8.05 -15.35 -20.14
CA THR A 359 7.73 -16.63 -20.78
C THR A 359 8.59 -17.77 -20.23
N GLY A 360 7.94 -18.90 -19.94
CA GLY A 360 8.61 -20.13 -19.52
C GLY A 360 9.39 -20.04 -18.20
N LEU A 361 10.09 -21.13 -17.88
CA LEU A 361 10.89 -21.25 -16.66
C LEU A 361 12.06 -20.26 -16.64
N ILE A 362 12.71 -20.09 -17.79
CA ILE A 362 13.83 -19.16 -18.02
C ILE A 362 13.44 -18.32 -19.22
N GLY A 363 13.44 -17.00 -19.03
CA GLY A 363 13.05 -16.06 -20.06
C GLY A 363 13.33 -14.63 -19.66
N ARG A 364 13.23 -13.72 -20.62
CA ARG A 364 13.31 -12.28 -20.37
C ARG A 364 11.94 -11.79 -19.89
N TRP A 365 11.94 -10.89 -18.91
CA TRP A 365 10.75 -10.16 -18.52
C TRP A 365 10.42 -9.05 -19.52
N SER A 366 9.15 -8.92 -19.87
CA SER A 366 8.55 -7.80 -20.62
C SER A 366 7.62 -6.98 -19.72
N GLY A 367 7.24 -5.78 -20.18
CA GLY A 367 6.35 -4.86 -19.49
C GLY A 367 7.04 -3.68 -18.79
N PRO A 368 6.27 -2.79 -18.13
CA PRO A 368 4.83 -2.92 -17.93
C PRO A 368 4.03 -2.65 -19.21
N THR A 369 3.07 -3.53 -19.52
CA THR A 369 1.97 -3.22 -20.43
C THR A 369 0.77 -2.78 -19.59
N LEU A 370 0.25 -1.57 -19.84
CA LEU A 370 -0.95 -1.08 -19.15
C LEU A 370 -2.20 -1.62 -19.84
N LEU A 371 -3.01 -2.40 -19.13
CA LEU A 371 -4.30 -2.86 -19.64
C LEU A 371 -5.26 -1.68 -19.81
N PRO A 372 -6.10 -1.68 -20.86
CA PRO A 372 -7.15 -0.67 -21.03
C PRO A 372 -8.06 -0.59 -19.80
N GLY A 373 -8.56 0.61 -19.50
CA GLY A 373 -9.41 0.87 -18.34
C GLY A 373 -8.69 1.62 -17.21
N THR A 374 -9.35 2.62 -16.65
CA THR A 374 -8.81 3.55 -15.64
C THR A 374 -9.57 3.47 -14.32
N GLY A 375 -9.08 4.17 -13.30
CA GLY A 375 -9.71 4.23 -11.98
C GLY A 375 -9.46 2.98 -11.14
N MET A 376 -8.50 2.14 -11.51
CA MET A 376 -8.13 0.95 -10.77
C MET A 376 -7.46 1.34 -9.45
N ASP A 377 -7.86 0.71 -8.34
CA ASP A 377 -7.23 0.92 -7.04
C ASP A 377 -6.15 -0.15 -6.78
N GLN A 378 -5.21 0.12 -5.86
CA GLN A 378 -4.24 -0.89 -5.44
C GLN A 378 -4.89 -2.10 -4.76
N GLY A 379 -4.30 -3.27 -4.99
CA GLY A 379 -4.73 -4.53 -4.40
C GLY A 379 -5.34 -5.45 -5.47
N MET A 380 -4.46 -6.08 -6.25
CA MET A 380 -4.85 -7.07 -7.25
C MET A 380 -4.80 -8.47 -6.64
N SER A 381 -5.75 -9.31 -7.04
CA SER A 381 -5.75 -10.75 -6.79
C SER A 381 -5.77 -11.48 -8.11
N THR A 382 -4.92 -12.50 -8.25
CA THR A 382 -4.85 -13.32 -9.46
C THR A 382 -5.20 -14.77 -9.15
N VAL A 383 -5.81 -15.43 -10.12
CA VAL A 383 -6.07 -16.88 -10.09
C VAL A 383 -5.86 -17.47 -11.48
N THR A 384 -5.46 -18.74 -11.51
CA THR A 384 -5.45 -19.53 -12.74
C THR A 384 -6.78 -20.27 -12.85
N LEU A 385 -7.52 -20.03 -13.92
CA LEU A 385 -8.78 -20.71 -14.23
C LEU A 385 -8.52 -22.16 -14.66
N GLU A 386 -9.55 -23.00 -14.65
CA GLU A 386 -9.46 -24.41 -15.00
C GLU A 386 -8.87 -24.64 -16.40
N ASP A 387 -9.28 -23.81 -17.36
CA ASP A 387 -8.78 -23.81 -18.74
C ASP A 387 -7.32 -23.34 -18.89
N GLY A 388 -6.71 -22.84 -17.81
CA GLY A 388 -5.31 -22.37 -17.77
C GLY A 388 -5.14 -20.88 -18.03
N ARG A 389 -6.22 -20.13 -18.30
CA ARG A 389 -6.16 -18.67 -18.38
C ARG A 389 -5.92 -18.06 -17.00
N ILE A 390 -5.14 -17.00 -16.95
CA ILE A 390 -5.02 -16.16 -15.77
C ILE A 390 -6.16 -15.14 -15.76
N ALA A 391 -6.83 -15.04 -14.62
CA ALA A 391 -7.79 -13.99 -14.32
C ALA A 391 -7.24 -13.07 -13.23
N VAL A 392 -7.43 -11.77 -13.41
CA VAL A 392 -7.05 -10.71 -12.49
C VAL A 392 -8.30 -9.99 -11.99
N PHE A 393 -8.36 -9.77 -10.69
CA PHE A 393 -9.44 -9.12 -9.98
C PHE A 393 -8.90 -7.93 -9.20
N GLY A 394 -9.70 -6.88 -9.12
CA GLY A 394 -9.36 -5.66 -8.40
C GLY A 394 -10.59 -4.85 -8.05
N THR A 395 -10.37 -3.66 -7.51
CA THR A 395 -11.44 -2.65 -7.39
C THR A 395 -11.20 -1.49 -8.35
N ARG A 396 -12.30 -0.91 -8.82
CA ARG A 396 -12.33 0.29 -9.65
C ARG A 396 -13.15 1.34 -8.93
N THR A 397 -12.60 2.55 -8.82
CA THR A 397 -13.29 3.74 -8.36
C THR A 397 -13.65 4.62 -9.57
N SER A 398 -14.91 4.99 -9.69
CA SER A 398 -15.43 5.93 -10.68
C SER A 398 -16.00 7.17 -10.01
N PHE A 399 -15.92 8.29 -10.72
CA PHE A 399 -16.45 9.58 -10.32
C PHE A 399 -17.42 10.08 -11.40
N GLY A 400 -18.40 10.88 -11.00
CA GLY A 400 -19.28 11.60 -11.93
C GLY A 400 -19.41 13.08 -11.57
N ALA A 401 -20.41 13.74 -12.14
CA ALA A 401 -20.62 15.18 -11.95
C ALA A 401 -21.13 15.50 -10.53
N LYS A 402 -21.85 14.56 -9.92
CA LYS A 402 -22.43 14.71 -8.59
C LYS A 402 -21.65 13.90 -7.54
N PRO A 403 -21.66 14.30 -6.27
CA PRO A 403 -21.05 13.54 -5.18
C PRO A 403 -21.55 12.09 -5.11
N ALA A 404 -22.86 11.89 -5.32
CA ALA A 404 -23.54 10.60 -5.41
C ALA A 404 -22.94 9.63 -6.45
N ASP A 405 -22.24 10.16 -7.45
CA ASP A 405 -21.66 9.37 -8.54
C ASP A 405 -20.31 8.73 -8.14
N TYR A 406 -19.78 9.06 -6.95
CA TYR A 406 -18.61 8.35 -6.40
C TYR A 406 -19.02 6.90 -6.14
N ARG A 407 -18.40 5.96 -6.86
CA ARG A 407 -18.71 4.54 -6.74
C ARG A 407 -17.43 3.73 -6.77
N ARG A 408 -17.37 2.72 -5.91
CA ARG A 408 -16.36 1.68 -5.95
C ARG A 408 -16.98 0.32 -6.18
N GLU A 409 -16.37 -0.45 -7.06
CA GLU A 409 -16.87 -1.78 -7.45
C GLU A 409 -15.71 -2.77 -7.62
N VAL A 410 -16.03 -4.05 -7.54
CA VAL A 410 -15.12 -5.15 -7.89
C VAL A 410 -15.20 -5.39 -9.39
N VAL A 411 -14.06 -5.52 -10.04
CA VAL A 411 -13.95 -5.82 -11.47
C VAL A 411 -12.99 -6.97 -11.72
N HIS A 412 -13.15 -7.65 -12.85
CA HIS A 412 -12.23 -8.69 -13.28
C HIS A 412 -12.01 -8.71 -14.78
N ALA A 413 -10.86 -9.20 -15.20
CA ALA A 413 -10.52 -9.51 -16.58
C ALA A 413 -9.76 -10.85 -16.62
N ALA A 414 -9.81 -11.54 -17.74
CA ALA A 414 -9.07 -12.78 -17.96
C ALA A 414 -8.32 -12.72 -19.29
N GLN A 415 -7.26 -13.50 -19.42
CA GLN A 415 -6.57 -13.67 -20.69
C GLN A 415 -7.56 -14.10 -21.79
N LYS A 416 -7.31 -13.74 -23.05
CA LYS A 416 -8.13 -14.21 -24.18
C LYS A 416 -7.93 -15.71 -24.45
N ALA A 417 -6.72 -16.21 -24.21
CA ALA A 417 -6.35 -17.62 -24.26
C ALA A 417 -5.25 -17.89 -23.21
N PRO A 418 -5.04 -19.14 -22.75
CA PRO A 418 -3.94 -19.46 -21.86
C PRO A 418 -2.60 -18.96 -22.42
N GLY A 419 -1.80 -18.26 -21.60
CA GLY A 419 -0.50 -17.70 -22.01
C GLY A 419 -0.57 -16.45 -22.90
N SER A 420 -1.77 -15.99 -23.30
CA SER A 420 -1.94 -14.77 -24.09
C SER A 420 -1.60 -13.51 -23.30
N GLU A 421 -0.84 -12.60 -23.91
CA GLU A 421 -0.61 -11.25 -23.35
C GLU A 421 -1.83 -10.34 -23.49
N GLU A 422 -2.79 -10.71 -24.33
CA GLU A 422 -4.07 -10.01 -24.45
C GLU A 422 -5.09 -10.48 -23.40
N PHE A 423 -5.74 -9.53 -22.76
CA PHE A 423 -6.86 -9.73 -21.83
C PHE A 423 -8.18 -9.26 -22.45
N GLY A 424 -9.29 -9.84 -22.00
CA GLY A 424 -10.62 -9.34 -22.31
C GLY A 424 -10.95 -8.03 -21.58
N GLU A 425 -12.07 -7.42 -21.94
CA GLU A 425 -12.58 -6.20 -21.31
C GLU A 425 -12.89 -6.41 -19.81
N TRP A 426 -12.67 -5.38 -19.00
CA TRP A 426 -13.02 -5.39 -17.58
C TRP A 426 -14.53 -5.58 -17.38
N GLN A 427 -14.89 -6.69 -16.74
CA GLN A 427 -16.25 -7.00 -16.33
C GLN A 427 -16.49 -6.56 -14.90
N SER A 428 -17.65 -5.94 -14.65
CA SER A 428 -18.06 -5.53 -13.30
C SER A 428 -18.71 -6.70 -12.55
N LEU A 429 -18.24 -6.93 -11.32
CA LEU A 429 -18.94 -7.72 -10.31
C LEU A 429 -19.78 -6.83 -9.38
N GLY A 430 -19.91 -5.53 -9.68
CA GLY A 430 -20.63 -4.58 -8.86
C GLY A 430 -20.00 -4.42 -7.46
N THR A 431 -20.83 -4.04 -6.49
CA THR A 431 -20.42 -3.84 -5.10
C THR A 431 -21.49 -4.41 -4.17
N PRO A 432 -21.12 -4.93 -2.99
CA PRO A 432 -22.08 -5.27 -1.94
C PRO A 432 -22.69 -4.03 -1.25
N GLU A 433 -22.16 -2.84 -1.49
CA GLU A 433 -22.64 -1.56 -0.94
C GLU A 433 -23.85 -1.02 -1.71
N THR A 434 -24.71 -0.26 -1.03
CA THR A 434 -25.90 0.36 -1.65
C THR A 434 -25.59 1.68 -2.35
N ALA A 435 -24.99 2.63 -1.62
CA ALA A 435 -24.57 3.94 -2.12
C ALA A 435 -23.49 4.55 -1.23
N ASP A 436 -22.61 5.37 -1.83
CA ASP A 436 -21.52 6.03 -1.12
C ASP A 436 -22.00 7.00 -0.05
N GLU A 437 -23.04 7.79 -0.34
CA GLU A 437 -23.60 8.78 0.60
C GLU A 437 -24.05 8.13 1.91
N ASN A 438 -24.63 6.92 1.83
CA ASN A 438 -25.17 6.20 2.97
C ASN A 438 -24.08 5.62 3.88
N TRP A 439 -23.08 4.94 3.30
CA TRP A 439 -22.17 4.09 4.08
C TRP A 439 -20.68 4.25 3.75
N THR A 440 -20.33 5.16 2.85
CA THR A 440 -19.06 5.22 2.11
C THR A 440 -18.81 3.94 1.31
N SER A 441 -18.17 4.05 0.15
CA SER A 441 -17.85 2.88 -0.70
C SER A 441 -16.68 2.05 -0.14
N ASP A 442 -16.74 1.74 1.16
CA ASP A 442 -15.68 1.08 1.94
C ASP A 442 -15.76 -0.44 1.83
N ILE A 443 -15.33 -0.96 0.68
CA ILE A 443 -15.09 -2.39 0.47
C ILE A 443 -13.60 -2.72 0.48
N SER A 444 -13.19 -3.91 0.89
CA SER A 444 -11.78 -4.30 0.74
C SER A 444 -11.40 -4.54 -0.73
N ALA A 445 -10.10 -4.77 -1.01
CA ALA A 445 -9.72 -5.44 -2.26
C ALA A 445 -10.31 -6.87 -2.28
N PRO A 446 -10.58 -7.46 -3.45
CA PRO A 446 -11.14 -8.81 -3.53
C PRO A 446 -10.07 -9.85 -3.20
N ALA A 447 -10.41 -10.81 -2.33
CA ALA A 447 -9.67 -12.04 -2.13
C ALA A 447 -10.29 -13.12 -3.03
N VAL A 448 -9.49 -13.77 -3.88
CA VAL A 448 -10.01 -14.67 -4.91
C VAL A 448 -9.30 -16.02 -4.86
N SER A 449 -10.06 -17.10 -4.95
CA SER A 449 -9.54 -18.47 -5.07
C SER A 449 -10.43 -19.29 -6.00
N VAL A 450 -9.91 -20.41 -6.51
CA VAL A 450 -10.63 -21.40 -7.31
C VAL A 450 -10.74 -22.68 -6.49
N ASP A 451 -11.96 -23.22 -6.33
CA ASP A 451 -12.16 -24.46 -5.56
C ASP A 451 -11.88 -25.71 -6.42
N GLY A 452 -11.96 -26.90 -5.81
CA GLY A 452 -11.72 -28.18 -6.50
C GLY A 452 -12.72 -28.51 -7.61
N THR A 453 -13.76 -27.70 -7.81
CA THR A 453 -14.71 -27.80 -8.94
C THR A 453 -14.38 -26.85 -10.08
N GLY A 454 -13.24 -26.15 -10.03
CA GLY A 454 -12.83 -25.18 -11.05
C GLY A 454 -13.51 -23.82 -10.94
N ARG A 455 -14.35 -23.59 -9.93
CA ARG A 455 -15.16 -22.36 -9.83
C ARG A 455 -14.47 -21.26 -9.02
N PRO A 456 -14.19 -20.09 -9.60
CA PRO A 456 -13.68 -18.94 -8.86
C PRO A 456 -14.75 -18.32 -7.95
N ALA A 457 -14.29 -17.72 -6.85
CA ALA A 457 -15.12 -16.85 -6.01
C ALA A 457 -14.32 -15.66 -5.52
N ALA A 458 -14.98 -14.51 -5.42
CA ALA A 458 -14.41 -13.28 -4.91
C ALA A 458 -15.05 -12.94 -3.56
N TYR A 459 -14.22 -12.60 -2.58
CA TYR A 459 -14.65 -12.22 -1.24
C TYR A 459 -14.13 -10.83 -0.89
N VAL A 460 -14.98 -10.03 -0.25
CA VAL A 460 -14.61 -8.70 0.25
C VAL A 460 -15.14 -8.54 1.67
N ARG A 461 -14.46 -7.72 2.45
CA ARG A 461 -15.05 -7.08 3.62
C ARG A 461 -15.90 -5.90 3.12
N ASP A 462 -17.14 -5.79 3.61
CA ASP A 462 -18.00 -4.62 3.39
C ASP A 462 -17.82 -3.54 4.47
N GLY A 463 -18.41 -2.36 4.26
CA GLY A 463 -18.30 -1.24 5.19
C GLY A 463 -18.99 -1.51 6.53
N SER A 464 -19.77 -2.60 6.64
CA SER A 464 -20.34 -3.08 7.90
C SER A 464 -19.39 -4.03 8.65
N TYR A 465 -18.14 -4.18 8.18
CA TYR A 465 -17.11 -5.06 8.73
C TYR A 465 -17.56 -6.53 8.75
N THR A 466 -18.25 -6.97 7.69
CA THR A 466 -18.69 -8.36 7.50
C THR A 466 -18.18 -8.93 6.18
N LEU A 467 -18.20 -10.26 6.04
CA LEU A 467 -17.75 -10.94 4.83
C LEU A 467 -18.90 -11.00 3.82
N ARG A 468 -18.62 -10.53 2.61
CA ARG A 468 -19.46 -10.68 1.43
C ARG A 468 -18.71 -11.50 0.39
N GLY A 469 -19.43 -12.30 -0.39
CA GLY A 469 -18.80 -13.05 -1.47
C GLY A 469 -19.70 -13.26 -2.66
N ARG A 470 -19.07 -13.44 -3.81
CA ARG A 470 -19.71 -13.72 -5.09
C ARG A 470 -19.04 -14.95 -5.68
N VAL A 471 -19.81 -15.94 -6.11
CA VAL A 471 -19.30 -17.21 -6.63
C VAL A 471 -19.72 -17.36 -8.08
N GLN A 472 -18.80 -17.78 -8.95
CA GLN A 472 -19.13 -18.10 -10.33
C GLN A 472 -19.88 -19.44 -10.39
N GLN A 473 -20.95 -19.47 -11.15
CA GLN A 473 -21.75 -20.66 -11.41
C GLN A 473 -21.11 -21.50 -12.53
N ALA A 474 -21.58 -22.73 -12.70
CA ALA A 474 -21.03 -23.66 -13.69
C ALA A 474 -21.20 -23.17 -15.15
N ASP A 475 -22.19 -22.31 -15.41
CA ASP A 475 -22.42 -21.67 -16.71
C ASP A 475 -21.53 -20.44 -16.95
N GLY A 476 -20.62 -20.12 -16.02
CA GLY A 476 -19.73 -18.96 -16.09
C GLY A 476 -20.36 -17.65 -15.61
N SER A 477 -21.66 -17.64 -15.29
CA SER A 477 -22.32 -16.46 -14.71
C SER A 477 -21.94 -16.24 -13.25
N TRP A 478 -22.04 -15.01 -12.76
CA TRP A 478 -21.79 -14.70 -11.35
C TRP A 478 -23.10 -14.49 -10.60
N GLY A 479 -23.34 -15.25 -9.53
CA GLY A 479 -24.48 -15.07 -8.62
C GLY A 479 -24.47 -13.72 -7.89
N PRO A 480 -25.43 -13.38 -7.01
CA PRO A 480 -25.42 -12.12 -6.27
C PRO A 480 -24.31 -12.04 -5.21
N TRP A 481 -24.12 -10.86 -4.61
CA TRP A 481 -23.28 -10.70 -3.41
C TRP A 481 -23.97 -11.29 -2.19
N GLU A 482 -23.52 -12.46 -1.75
CA GLU A 482 -24.03 -13.20 -0.60
C GLU A 482 -23.43 -12.69 0.72
N LYS A 483 -24.21 -12.77 1.80
CA LYS A 483 -23.74 -12.44 3.16
C LYS A 483 -23.21 -13.70 3.85
N TYR A 484 -21.93 -13.72 4.18
CA TYR A 484 -21.32 -14.82 4.95
C TYR A 484 -21.15 -14.49 6.45
N GLY A 485 -21.46 -13.25 6.84
CA GLY A 485 -21.45 -12.82 8.24
C GLY A 485 -20.04 -12.56 8.76
N GLY A 486 -19.79 -12.89 10.03
CA GLY A 486 -18.65 -12.34 10.77
C GLY A 486 -18.93 -10.90 11.21
N THR A 487 -18.06 -10.38 12.07
CA THR A 487 -18.12 -9.01 12.59
C THR A 487 -16.71 -8.52 12.84
N ASP A 488 -16.52 -7.20 12.83
CA ASP A 488 -15.22 -6.58 13.15
C ASP A 488 -14.10 -7.06 12.21
N LEU A 489 -14.44 -7.33 10.94
CA LEU A 489 -13.47 -7.72 9.94
C LEU A 489 -12.63 -6.52 9.50
N HIS A 490 -11.32 -6.66 9.42
CA HIS A 490 -10.39 -5.61 9.00
C HIS A 490 -9.52 -6.04 7.82
N GLY A 491 -9.19 -5.08 6.95
CA GLY A 491 -8.31 -5.30 5.81
C GLY A 491 -8.95 -6.11 4.68
N THR A 492 -8.09 -6.71 3.84
CA THR A 492 -8.49 -7.62 2.76
C THR A 492 -8.52 -9.05 3.30
N PRO A 493 -9.59 -9.84 3.09
CA PRO A 493 -9.61 -11.25 3.46
C PRO A 493 -8.48 -12.03 2.77
N ALA A 494 -8.12 -13.19 3.32
CA ALA A 494 -7.24 -14.14 2.67
C ALA A 494 -8.02 -15.41 2.33
N THR A 495 -7.75 -16.02 1.17
CA THR A 495 -8.40 -17.26 0.77
C THR A 495 -7.44 -18.17 0.05
N ALA A 496 -7.60 -19.48 0.27
CA ALA A 496 -6.90 -20.53 -0.45
C ALA A 496 -7.77 -21.78 -0.49
N THR A 497 -7.36 -22.75 -1.31
CA THR A 497 -8.01 -24.04 -1.44
C THR A 497 -7.12 -25.12 -0.84
N ASP A 498 -7.66 -25.96 0.03
CA ASP A 498 -6.91 -27.05 0.66
C ASP A 498 -6.65 -28.22 -0.31
N GLY A 499 -5.83 -29.19 0.13
CA GLY A 499 -5.54 -30.39 -0.67
C GLY A 499 -6.75 -31.28 -0.99
N ALA A 500 -7.90 -31.09 -0.34
CA ALA A 500 -9.15 -31.77 -0.64
C ALA A 500 -10.04 -30.99 -1.62
N GLY A 501 -9.56 -29.85 -2.14
CA GLY A 501 -10.30 -29.00 -3.07
C GLY A 501 -11.33 -28.09 -2.38
N ARG A 502 -11.30 -27.96 -1.06
CA ARG A 502 -12.23 -27.11 -0.30
C ARG A 502 -11.64 -25.72 -0.13
N ARG A 503 -12.44 -24.72 -0.44
CA ARG A 503 -12.08 -23.34 -0.17
C ARG A 503 -12.14 -23.02 1.33
N MET A 504 -11.13 -22.31 1.81
CA MET A 504 -11.14 -21.62 3.10
C MET A 504 -10.98 -20.11 2.89
N VAL A 505 -11.67 -19.32 3.71
CA VAL A 505 -11.55 -17.86 3.76
C VAL A 505 -11.23 -17.45 5.19
N PHE A 506 -10.36 -16.47 5.35
CA PHE A 506 -9.91 -15.97 6.65
C PHE A 506 -9.94 -14.45 6.65
N SER A 507 -10.25 -13.86 7.80
CA SER A 507 -10.19 -12.42 7.99
C SER A 507 -9.72 -12.10 9.41
N SER A 508 -8.87 -11.09 9.50
CA SER A 508 -8.45 -10.45 10.75
C SER A 508 -9.62 -9.73 11.42
N THR A 509 -9.65 -9.76 12.76
CA THR A 509 -10.47 -8.89 13.61
C THR A 509 -9.61 -8.19 14.65
N SER A 510 -10.17 -7.26 15.42
CA SER A 510 -9.44 -6.63 16.54
C SER A 510 -9.09 -7.60 17.67
N LYS A 511 -9.63 -8.83 17.66
CA LYS A 511 -9.50 -9.81 18.76
C LYS A 511 -8.97 -11.19 18.35
N THR A 512 -9.10 -11.58 17.09
CA THR A 512 -8.69 -12.91 16.61
C THR A 512 -8.63 -12.93 15.08
N VAL A 513 -8.38 -14.11 14.51
CA VAL A 513 -8.70 -14.41 13.10
C VAL A 513 -9.97 -15.26 13.07
N VAL A 514 -10.93 -14.89 12.24
CA VAL A 514 -12.12 -15.70 11.95
C VAL A 514 -11.98 -16.35 10.58
N GLY A 515 -12.67 -17.47 10.37
CA GLY A 515 -12.64 -18.14 9.08
C GLY A 515 -13.94 -18.84 8.70
N TRP A 516 -14.00 -19.22 7.43
CA TRP A 516 -15.08 -19.96 6.78
C TRP A 516 -14.47 -21.10 5.98
N VAL A 517 -15.15 -22.25 5.91
CA VAL A 517 -14.70 -23.41 5.14
C VAL A 517 -15.86 -24.03 4.37
N GLN A 518 -15.59 -24.47 3.14
CA GLN A 518 -16.53 -25.32 2.42
C GLN A 518 -16.54 -26.72 3.05
N PRO A 519 -17.71 -27.34 3.32
CA PRO A 519 -17.75 -28.71 3.82
C PRO A 519 -17.23 -29.74 2.79
N LYS A 520 -17.41 -29.46 1.49
CA LYS A 520 -16.89 -30.23 0.36
C LYS A 520 -16.66 -29.29 -0.84
N PRO A 521 -15.82 -29.66 -1.82
CA PRO A 521 -15.61 -28.86 -3.02
C PRO A 521 -16.93 -28.44 -3.66
N GLY A 522 -17.05 -27.15 -3.98
CA GLY A 522 -18.24 -26.60 -4.62
C GLY A 522 -19.48 -26.39 -3.74
N ALA A 523 -19.46 -26.77 -2.46
CA ALA A 523 -20.52 -26.38 -1.54
C ALA A 523 -20.44 -24.89 -1.18
N PRO A 524 -21.54 -24.25 -0.73
CA PRO A 524 -21.47 -22.95 -0.08
C PRO A 524 -20.51 -22.96 1.12
N LEU A 525 -19.91 -21.82 1.43
CA LEU A 525 -19.14 -21.69 2.68
C LEU A 525 -20.06 -21.92 3.88
N GLY A 526 -19.53 -22.60 4.89
CA GLY A 526 -20.17 -22.71 6.20
C GLY A 526 -20.22 -21.37 6.95
N PRO A 527 -20.75 -21.34 8.19
CA PRO A 527 -20.79 -20.12 9.00
C PRO A 527 -19.41 -19.66 9.45
N ALA A 528 -19.32 -18.38 9.84
CA ALA A 528 -18.12 -17.81 10.44
C ALA A 528 -17.74 -18.58 11.72
N THR A 529 -16.48 -19.01 11.82
CA THR A 529 -15.95 -19.77 12.95
C THR A 529 -14.71 -19.06 13.48
N ALA A 530 -14.62 -18.88 14.80
CA ALA A 530 -13.41 -18.37 15.44
C ALA A 530 -12.28 -19.40 15.30
N THR A 531 -11.11 -18.97 14.83
CA THR A 531 -9.97 -19.90 14.68
C THR A 531 -9.23 -20.13 15.99
N GLY A 532 -9.36 -19.21 16.96
CA GLY A 532 -8.56 -19.20 18.19
C GLY A 532 -7.13 -18.67 18.00
N LEU A 533 -6.78 -18.20 16.79
CA LEU A 533 -5.53 -17.47 16.58
C LEU A 533 -5.54 -16.16 17.39
N PRO A 534 -4.35 -15.67 17.81
CA PRO A 534 -4.22 -14.35 18.44
C PRO A 534 -4.78 -13.23 17.58
N ASP A 535 -5.02 -12.09 18.20
CA ASP A 535 -5.42 -10.86 17.54
C ASP A 535 -4.36 -10.39 16.53
N THR A 536 -4.84 -9.90 15.39
CA THR A 536 -4.05 -9.17 14.41
C THR A 536 -5.00 -8.45 13.47
N THR A 537 -4.67 -7.20 13.14
CA THR A 537 -5.33 -6.42 12.07
C THR A 537 -4.38 -6.18 10.89
N LEU A 538 -3.20 -6.79 10.94
CA LEU A 538 -2.23 -6.80 9.86
C LEU A 538 -2.61 -7.84 8.78
N PRO A 539 -2.17 -7.65 7.53
CA PRO A 539 -2.60 -8.50 6.41
C PRO A 539 -2.27 -9.98 6.63
N LEU A 540 -3.23 -10.84 6.25
CA LEU A 540 -3.07 -12.28 6.23
C LEU A 540 -2.60 -12.74 4.83
N THR A 541 -1.72 -13.74 4.79
CA THR A 541 -1.40 -14.52 3.58
C THR A 541 -1.83 -15.96 3.80
N ALA A 542 -2.50 -16.53 2.80
CA ALA A 542 -2.99 -17.91 2.83
C ALA A 542 -2.45 -18.70 1.63
N GLU A 543 -1.97 -19.92 1.88
CA GLU A 543 -1.51 -20.83 0.83
C GLU A 543 -2.09 -22.24 1.08
N GLY A 544 -2.61 -22.87 0.03
CA GLY A 544 -3.05 -24.26 0.09
C GLY A 544 -1.85 -25.20 0.26
N ARG A 545 -1.97 -26.17 1.17
CA ARG A 545 -0.95 -27.21 1.42
C ARG A 545 -1.61 -28.58 1.54
N GLU A 546 -0.78 -29.63 1.48
CA GLU A 546 -1.24 -30.95 1.88
C GLU A 546 -1.73 -30.90 3.34
N GLY A 547 -2.96 -31.36 3.57
CA GLY A 547 -3.59 -31.36 4.88
C GLY A 547 -4.29 -30.05 5.31
N GLY A 548 -4.27 -28.96 4.54
CA GLY A 548 -5.03 -27.75 4.90
C GLY A 548 -4.61 -26.46 4.18
N VAL A 549 -4.84 -25.33 4.83
CA VAL A 549 -4.35 -24.00 4.41
C VAL A 549 -3.38 -23.48 5.45
N ARG A 550 -2.18 -23.09 5.03
CA ARG A 550 -1.21 -22.44 5.90
C ARG A 550 -1.42 -20.92 5.85
N LEU A 551 -1.43 -20.31 7.04
CA LEU A 551 -1.52 -18.87 7.21
C LEU A 551 -0.17 -18.30 7.62
N TRP A 552 0.12 -17.09 7.15
CA TRP A 552 1.19 -16.22 7.64
C TRP A 552 0.64 -14.84 7.92
N PHE A 553 1.06 -14.28 9.05
CA PHE A 553 0.62 -12.97 9.51
C PHE A 553 1.61 -12.41 10.51
N ARG A 554 1.54 -11.10 10.76
CA ARG A 554 2.41 -10.46 11.73
C ARG A 554 1.80 -10.43 13.11
N LYS A 555 2.66 -10.57 14.12
CA LYS A 555 2.35 -10.37 15.53
C LYS A 555 2.29 -8.85 15.82
N PRO A 556 1.13 -8.32 16.26
CA PRO A 556 1.01 -6.96 16.79
C PRO A 556 2.09 -6.63 17.83
N GLY A 557 2.57 -5.39 17.84
CA GLY A 557 3.57 -4.93 18.82
C GLY A 557 4.99 -5.50 18.67
N SER A 558 5.30 -6.21 17.59
CA SER A 558 6.68 -6.72 17.35
C SER A 558 7.06 -6.85 15.89
N GLY A 559 6.09 -7.03 14.99
CA GLY A 559 6.35 -7.24 13.58
C GLY A 559 6.88 -8.64 13.21
N ASN A 560 7.06 -9.54 14.19
CA ASN A 560 7.43 -10.93 13.93
C ASN A 560 6.40 -11.63 13.06
N VAL A 561 6.86 -12.55 12.22
CA VAL A 561 6.02 -13.39 11.38
C VAL A 561 5.58 -14.61 12.18
N ARG A 562 4.29 -14.89 12.18
CA ARG A 562 3.69 -16.11 12.71
C ARG A 562 3.13 -16.95 11.58
N THR A 563 3.16 -18.26 11.76
CA THR A 563 2.50 -19.21 10.86
C THR A 563 1.65 -20.21 11.62
N ALA A 564 0.56 -20.67 11.01
CA ALA A 564 -0.25 -21.76 11.52
C ALA A 564 -0.85 -22.56 10.35
N LEU A 565 -1.05 -23.87 10.55
CA LEU A 565 -1.78 -24.72 9.61
C LEU A 565 -3.24 -24.83 10.05
N VAL A 566 -4.18 -24.50 9.16
CA VAL A 566 -5.61 -24.62 9.41
C VAL A 566 -6.19 -25.76 8.58
N THR A 567 -6.89 -26.67 9.25
CA THR A 567 -7.55 -27.83 8.63
C THR A 567 -9.07 -27.67 8.66
N GLY A 568 -9.79 -28.32 7.73
CA GLY A 568 -11.24 -28.12 7.55
C GLY A 568 -12.14 -29.29 7.99
N ASP A 569 -11.57 -30.44 8.36
CA ASP A 569 -12.35 -31.65 8.65
C ASP A 569 -13.14 -31.53 9.95
N GLY A 570 -14.47 -31.48 9.81
CA GLY A 570 -15.39 -31.22 10.91
C GLY A 570 -15.36 -29.78 11.42
N GLY A 571 -14.90 -28.83 10.59
CA GLY A 571 -14.75 -27.42 10.93
C GLY A 571 -13.29 -26.96 10.96
N LEU A 572 -13.08 -25.64 11.14
CA LEU A 572 -11.75 -25.06 11.17
C LEU A 572 -11.00 -25.45 12.45
N LYS A 573 -9.80 -26.02 12.31
CA LYS A 573 -8.89 -26.34 13.43
C LYS A 573 -7.50 -25.79 13.14
N VAL A 574 -6.97 -25.02 14.09
CA VAL A 574 -5.62 -24.44 14.03
C VAL A 574 -4.62 -25.40 14.64
N ASN A 575 -3.52 -25.63 13.92
CA ASN A 575 -2.43 -26.51 14.33
C ASN A 575 -1.08 -25.78 14.17
N HIS A 576 -0.14 -26.11 15.06
CA HIS A 576 1.27 -25.66 14.98
C HIS A 576 1.47 -24.15 14.84
N LEU A 577 0.76 -23.34 15.64
CA LEU A 577 1.04 -21.90 15.71
C LEU A 577 2.50 -21.68 16.14
N THR A 578 3.29 -21.07 15.28
CA THR A 578 4.72 -20.86 15.48
C THR A 578 5.07 -19.40 15.22
N ASP A 579 5.88 -18.82 16.11
CA ASP A 579 6.51 -17.52 15.92
C ASP A 579 7.86 -17.74 15.23
N LEU A 580 7.99 -17.25 14.00
CA LEU A 580 9.18 -17.43 13.16
C LEU A 580 10.20 -16.29 13.36
N GLY A 581 9.91 -15.35 14.25
CA GLY A 581 10.72 -14.13 14.37
C GLY A 581 10.55 -13.21 13.17
N GLY A 582 11.50 -12.30 12.98
CA GLY A 582 11.53 -11.38 11.85
C GLY A 582 12.30 -10.11 12.15
N LEU A 583 12.37 -9.24 11.15
CA LEU A 583 13.08 -7.96 11.22
C LEU A 583 12.18 -6.80 11.65
N GLN A 584 11.29 -7.04 12.63
CA GLN A 584 10.38 -6.04 13.22
C GLN A 584 9.61 -5.19 12.20
N GLY A 585 9.14 -5.81 11.13
CA GLY A 585 8.46 -5.10 10.05
C GLY A 585 6.96 -4.95 10.23
N PHE A 586 6.32 -4.23 9.30
CA PHE A 586 4.86 -4.10 9.22
C PHE A 586 4.33 -4.45 7.82
N GLY A 587 3.02 -4.37 7.64
CA GLY A 587 2.35 -4.73 6.38
C GLY A 587 2.39 -6.24 6.08
N ALA A 588 2.08 -6.60 4.84
CA ALA A 588 1.96 -8.00 4.44
C ALA A 588 3.31 -8.74 4.38
N VAL A 589 3.23 -10.06 4.53
CA VAL A 589 4.32 -11.02 4.32
C VAL A 589 3.89 -12.01 3.26
N THR A 590 4.66 -12.18 2.21
CA THR A 590 4.41 -13.20 1.19
C THR A 590 5.14 -14.49 1.54
N ALA A 591 4.59 -15.63 1.12
CA ALA A 591 5.09 -16.96 1.43
C ALA A 591 4.88 -17.91 0.24
N SER A 592 5.91 -18.65 -0.14
CA SER A 592 5.85 -19.72 -1.14
C SER A 592 7.03 -20.67 -0.94
N GLY A 593 6.81 -21.97 -1.03
CA GLY A 593 7.88 -22.94 -0.71
C GLY A 593 8.36 -22.76 0.73
N HIS A 594 9.66 -22.64 0.93
CA HIS A 594 10.26 -22.28 2.22
C HIS A 594 10.53 -20.76 2.39
N VAL A 595 10.25 -19.93 1.38
CA VAL A 595 10.64 -18.52 1.38
C VAL A 595 9.54 -17.64 1.98
N LEU A 596 9.94 -16.75 2.88
CA LEU A 596 9.12 -15.63 3.36
C LEU A 596 9.76 -14.32 2.95
N ALA A 597 8.95 -13.32 2.61
CA ALA A 597 9.45 -11.97 2.39
C ALA A 597 8.44 -10.92 2.82
N GLY A 598 8.93 -9.81 3.36
CA GLY A 598 8.10 -8.74 3.90
C GLY A 598 8.90 -7.47 4.12
N ARG A 599 8.21 -6.35 4.32
CA ARG A 599 8.88 -5.12 4.74
C ARG A 599 9.54 -5.35 6.11
N ALA A 600 10.76 -4.88 6.31
CA ALA A 600 11.45 -4.90 7.59
C ALA A 600 11.40 -3.50 8.23
N ALA A 601 11.74 -3.38 9.53
CA ALA A 601 12.09 -2.11 10.14
C ALA A 601 13.20 -1.44 9.30
N GLY A 602 13.09 -0.17 8.95
CA GLY A 602 13.93 0.51 7.94
C GLY A 602 13.31 0.55 6.54
N GLY A 603 12.17 -0.12 6.32
CA GLY A 603 11.35 -0.01 5.12
C GLY A 603 11.88 -0.78 3.90
N GLN A 604 13.05 -1.42 4.01
CA GLN A 604 13.55 -2.32 2.98
C GLN A 604 12.83 -3.67 3.02
N LEU A 605 12.93 -4.43 1.93
CA LEU A 605 12.49 -5.82 1.88
C LEU A 605 13.47 -6.70 2.65
N GLY A 606 12.91 -7.44 3.62
CA GLY A 606 13.56 -8.55 4.30
C GLY A 606 13.03 -9.90 3.81
N SER A 607 13.89 -10.92 3.81
CA SER A 607 13.55 -12.28 3.40
C SER A 607 14.12 -13.34 4.34
N ASP A 608 13.38 -14.43 4.51
CA ASP A 608 13.77 -15.64 5.23
C ASP A 608 13.79 -16.81 4.25
N LEU A 609 14.88 -17.58 4.26
CA LEU A 609 15.13 -18.72 3.38
C LEU A 609 15.15 -20.05 4.15
N GLY A 610 14.52 -20.12 5.32
CA GLY A 610 14.28 -21.35 6.06
C GLY A 610 15.20 -21.55 7.27
N TRP A 611 15.05 -22.73 7.87
CA TRP A 611 15.52 -23.01 9.23
C TRP A 611 17.02 -22.81 9.42
N GLY A 612 17.37 -22.14 10.52
CA GLY A 612 18.75 -21.92 10.95
C GLY A 612 19.43 -20.72 10.29
N ARG A 613 18.75 -19.99 9.39
CA ARG A 613 19.30 -18.81 8.73
C ARG A 613 18.70 -17.52 9.30
N PRO A 614 19.50 -16.47 9.50
CA PRO A 614 18.97 -15.16 9.84
C PRO A 614 18.20 -14.57 8.65
N TRP A 615 17.22 -13.72 8.96
CA TRP A 615 16.57 -12.89 7.94
C TRP A 615 17.58 -11.98 7.26
N GLU A 616 17.54 -11.94 5.93
CA GLU A 616 18.41 -11.11 5.10
C GLU A 616 17.67 -9.84 4.66
N ARG A 617 18.41 -8.73 4.52
CA ARG A 617 17.87 -7.44 4.04
C ARG A 617 18.38 -7.16 2.64
N SER A 618 17.47 -6.82 1.73
CA SER A 618 17.85 -6.19 0.46
C SER A 618 17.93 -4.67 0.61
N ALA A 619 18.48 -3.98 -0.40
CA ALA A 619 18.43 -2.52 -0.47
C ALA A 619 17.07 -1.96 -0.98
N LEU A 620 16.14 -2.84 -1.38
CA LEU A 620 14.91 -2.43 -2.05
C LEU A 620 13.87 -1.93 -1.05
N MET A 621 13.48 -0.66 -1.18
CA MET A 621 12.22 -0.16 -0.61
C MET A 621 11.15 -0.18 -1.69
N PHE A 622 9.93 -0.50 -1.30
CA PHE A 622 8.86 -0.83 -2.24
C PHE A 622 7.50 -0.26 -1.80
N VAL A 623 6.53 -0.25 -2.71
CA VAL A 623 5.15 0.19 -2.48
C VAL A 623 4.20 -1.01 -2.36
N GLY A 624 3.23 -0.93 -1.43
CA GLY A 624 2.30 -2.02 -1.14
C GLY A 624 2.97 -3.26 -0.54
N ALA A 625 2.48 -4.44 -0.93
CA ALA A 625 2.97 -5.75 -0.49
C ALA A 625 3.91 -6.43 -1.51
N PRO A 626 4.87 -7.26 -1.05
CA PRO A 626 5.61 -8.18 -1.90
C PRO A 626 4.70 -9.32 -2.39
N ALA A 627 5.13 -10.06 -3.40
CA ALA A 627 4.50 -11.32 -3.80
C ALA A 627 5.56 -12.39 -4.08
N SER A 628 5.18 -13.64 -3.85
CA SER A 628 5.93 -14.81 -4.24
C SER A 628 4.99 -15.88 -4.80
N THR A 629 5.55 -16.76 -5.61
CA THR A 629 4.84 -17.92 -6.14
C THR A 629 5.81 -19.06 -6.43
N MET A 630 5.33 -20.29 -6.37
CA MET A 630 6.06 -21.45 -6.89
C MET A 630 6.12 -21.39 -8.42
N THR A 631 7.30 -21.60 -8.98
CA THR A 631 7.53 -21.80 -10.41
C THR A 631 7.94 -23.24 -10.65
N GLY A 632 7.03 -24.05 -11.19
CA GLY A 632 7.22 -25.50 -11.21
C GLY A 632 7.26 -26.08 -9.79
N LYS A 633 8.02 -27.16 -9.57
CA LYS A 633 8.06 -27.86 -8.28
C LYS A 633 9.14 -27.38 -7.31
N ASN A 634 10.20 -26.75 -7.82
CA ASN A 634 11.47 -26.62 -7.09
C ASN A 634 12.03 -25.19 -7.09
N MET A 635 11.25 -24.18 -7.45
CA MET A 635 11.72 -22.80 -7.49
C MET A 635 10.66 -21.86 -6.94
N VAL A 636 11.10 -20.90 -6.14
CA VAL A 636 10.28 -19.79 -5.65
C VAL A 636 10.72 -18.54 -6.38
N SER A 637 9.76 -17.83 -6.96
CA SER A 637 9.97 -16.51 -7.53
C SER A 637 9.39 -15.45 -6.60
N LEU A 638 10.09 -14.33 -6.43
CA LEU A 638 9.67 -13.20 -5.62
C LEU A 638 9.69 -11.92 -6.42
N ALA A 639 8.76 -11.03 -6.11
CA ALA A 639 8.63 -9.75 -6.76
C ALA A 639 8.21 -8.64 -5.78
N VAL A 640 8.69 -7.43 -6.06
CA VAL A 640 8.22 -6.17 -5.46
C VAL A 640 8.13 -5.09 -6.53
N VAL A 641 7.29 -4.08 -6.33
CA VAL A 641 7.38 -2.83 -7.09
C VAL A 641 8.05 -1.78 -6.24
N GLY A 642 9.21 -1.30 -6.70
CA GLY A 642 10.03 -0.31 -5.99
C GLY A 642 9.30 1.02 -5.81
N LEU A 643 9.84 1.91 -4.96
CA LEU A 643 9.33 3.27 -4.85
C LEU A 643 9.51 4.11 -6.14
N ASP A 644 10.30 3.60 -7.09
CA ASP A 644 10.47 4.08 -8.46
C ASP A 644 9.37 3.57 -9.43
N ALA A 645 8.38 2.83 -8.94
CA ALA A 645 7.32 2.18 -9.72
C ALA A 645 7.82 1.16 -10.77
N ARG A 646 9.01 0.57 -10.57
CA ARG A 646 9.53 -0.53 -11.38
C ARG A 646 9.34 -1.86 -10.68
N LEU A 647 9.10 -2.92 -11.47
CA LEU A 647 9.10 -4.28 -10.95
C LEU A 647 10.54 -4.74 -10.72
N TYR A 648 10.81 -5.29 -9.54
CA TYR A 648 12.04 -5.98 -9.20
C TYR A 648 11.71 -7.43 -8.89
N VAL A 649 12.50 -8.34 -9.45
CA VAL A 649 12.28 -9.79 -9.35
C VAL A 649 13.54 -10.49 -8.89
N THR A 650 13.35 -11.61 -8.19
CA THR A 650 14.39 -12.58 -7.89
C THR A 650 13.78 -13.97 -7.83
N SER A 651 14.62 -14.99 -7.76
CA SER A 651 14.22 -16.37 -7.58
C SER A 651 15.25 -17.13 -6.75
N THR A 652 14.81 -18.21 -6.14
CA THR A 652 15.66 -19.19 -5.44
C THR A 652 15.13 -20.59 -5.69
N ALA A 653 15.99 -21.60 -5.68
CA ALA A 653 15.53 -22.97 -5.59
C ALA A 653 14.76 -23.18 -4.27
N ASP A 654 13.74 -24.04 -4.26
CA ASP A 654 13.00 -24.45 -3.06
C ASP A 654 13.76 -25.58 -2.34
N ALA A 655 14.97 -25.28 -1.85
CA ALA A 655 15.84 -26.21 -1.14
C ALA A 655 16.51 -25.54 0.08
N PRO A 656 16.85 -26.30 1.14
CA PRO A 656 17.36 -25.74 2.40
C PRO A 656 18.61 -24.86 2.27
N ASP A 657 19.49 -25.14 1.30
CA ASP A 657 20.76 -24.42 1.10
C ASP A 657 20.71 -23.39 -0.05
N ALA A 658 19.51 -23.08 -0.55
CA ALA A 658 19.36 -22.20 -1.70
C ALA A 658 19.57 -20.72 -1.30
N TYR A 659 20.14 -19.93 -2.22
CA TYR A 659 20.32 -18.49 -2.05
C TYR A 659 19.38 -17.74 -3.00
N LEU A 660 18.98 -16.53 -2.59
CA LEU A 660 18.30 -15.62 -3.49
C LEU A 660 19.26 -15.14 -4.56
N ALA A 661 18.84 -15.30 -5.82
CA ALA A 661 19.53 -14.65 -6.92
C ALA A 661 19.56 -13.12 -6.70
N PRO A 662 20.53 -12.40 -7.30
CA PRO A 662 20.51 -10.95 -7.28
C PRO A 662 19.18 -10.39 -7.78
N TRP A 663 18.68 -9.35 -7.13
CA TRP A 663 17.48 -8.66 -7.57
C TRP A 663 17.69 -8.02 -8.94
N GLN A 664 16.75 -8.25 -9.85
CA GLN A 664 16.79 -7.71 -11.21
C GLN A 664 15.62 -6.74 -11.41
N PRO A 665 15.88 -5.49 -11.83
CA PRO A 665 14.81 -4.62 -12.29
C PRO A 665 14.30 -5.09 -13.65
N VAL A 666 12.99 -4.95 -13.89
CA VAL A 666 12.34 -5.26 -15.16
C VAL A 666 12.10 -3.97 -15.94
N GLY A 667 12.52 -3.96 -17.21
CA GLY A 667 12.36 -2.82 -18.11
C GLY A 667 13.34 -1.66 -17.83
N PRO A 668 13.26 -0.57 -18.62
CA PRO A 668 14.11 0.61 -18.44
C PRO A 668 13.81 1.34 -17.13
N ARG A 669 14.65 2.32 -16.77
CA ARG A 669 14.35 3.24 -15.65
C ARG A 669 13.08 4.02 -15.96
N ASN A 670 12.26 4.22 -14.93
CA ASN A 670 10.97 4.88 -15.04
C ASN A 670 11.10 6.42 -15.04
N ALA A 671 12.10 6.93 -14.33
CA ALA A 671 12.49 8.33 -14.38
C ALA A 671 13.94 8.46 -14.88
N ALA A 672 14.26 9.60 -15.49
CA ALA A 672 15.64 9.97 -15.75
C ALA A 672 16.39 10.12 -14.40
N PRO A 673 17.68 9.69 -14.33
CA PRO A 673 18.51 9.78 -13.12
C PRO A 673 18.51 11.16 -12.46
#